data_AF-A0A7C4CLJ5-F1
#
_entry.id   AF-A0A7C4CLJ5-F1
#
_cell.length_a   1.000
_cell.length_b   1.000
_cell.length_c   1.000
_cell.angle_alpha   90.00
_cell.angle_beta   90.00
_cell.angle_gamma   90.00
#
_symmetry.space_group_name_H-M   'P 1'
#
loop_
_entity.id
_entity.type
_entity.pdbx_description
1 polymer ?
#
loop_
_entity_poly.entity_id
_entity_poly.type
_entity_poly.pdbx_seq_one_letter_code
_entity_poly.pdbx_strand_id
1 'polypeptide(L)'
;MRRTLAKYVKRITENPILVPIREHAWEAFAVFNPCVIKRNGTYYMLYRAISSSDLLRKQGSSFSSIGIAKSRDGIHFTDRRRFIVPEEWWERFGCEDPRVTFIDNKYYIFYTAISTIPPTPDGIRVGLAISRDLEKVDEKHLVTPFNAKAAALFPERIKGKLTMILTVNTDRPPAYIGIAQLGEDCSTWYGEFERWYKELKEHVLTPDPRRSPMDHIEVGSPPIRIEEGWLLVYSYIQNYFSSNPEERVFGVEALILDPDDPRKVISKTEYPFLVAEEYYEYWGHVPKVVFPTSILREKDEIKLYYGAADTVCCLATIGVRELVEIIRSRTEQVFERYPQNPIIRPNEKHDWEALATFNPAAIELEGRIYILYRALSRDKTSTIGLAISEDGFRIVERLDEPIYSPREGFEMKLTPGHSGCEDPRVVRIGEKIYMFYTAYDNVNPPKVALTWISVKDFLNRNWNWSRPRIISPPGIDDKNSCVIPEAINGKYMFIHRTGGINIVYDYVDSLEDIDPNKLMSFKLLRPRTGMWDGKKVGLAAPPIKTSKGWLVFYHGVSHDNVYRIGAILLDLKNPENIIARTSRAILEPSTVYEKEGYTRNVVFPCGAVVRGDTVYLYYGAADYSVCVATASLKRILSILV
;
A
#
# COMPACT_ATOMS: atom_id res chain seq x y z
N MET A 1 -2.28 -18.81 -20.68
CA MET A 1 -1.24 -17.81 -20.35
C MET A 1 -1.51 -17.37 -18.91
N ARG A 2 -0.68 -17.78 -17.95
CA ARG A 2 -0.91 -17.53 -16.52
C ARG A 2 -0.62 -16.06 -16.22
N ARG A 3 -1.62 -15.27 -15.79
CA ARG A 3 -1.42 -13.94 -15.22
C ARG A 3 -0.92 -14.13 -13.77
N THR A 4 0.37 -14.42 -13.64
CA THR A 4 1.10 -14.42 -12.36
C THR A 4 1.13 -12.99 -11.81
N LEU A 5 1.06 -12.81 -10.48
CA LEU A 5 1.29 -11.54 -9.74
C LEU A 5 1.87 -10.42 -10.61
N ALA A 6 1.01 -9.71 -11.34
CA ALA A 6 1.43 -8.46 -11.93
C ALA A 6 1.48 -7.49 -10.74
N LYS A 7 2.68 -7.32 -10.15
CA LYS A 7 3.02 -5.98 -9.71
C LYS A 7 2.77 -5.12 -10.94
N TYR A 8 1.65 -4.40 -10.97
CA TYR A 8 1.23 -3.64 -12.15
C TYR A 8 2.35 -2.71 -12.63
N VAL A 9 3.20 -2.27 -11.70
CA VAL A 9 4.46 -1.59 -11.98
C VAL A 9 5.65 -2.55 -11.86
N LYS A 10 6.53 -2.56 -12.86
CA LYS A 10 7.76 -3.34 -12.89
C LYS A 10 8.97 -2.41 -12.85
N ARG A 11 9.76 -2.49 -11.79
CA ARG A 11 11.11 -1.89 -11.78
C ARG A 11 11.99 -2.66 -12.77
N ILE A 12 12.75 -1.94 -13.59
CA ILE A 12 13.71 -2.60 -14.48
C ILE A 12 14.89 -3.15 -13.66
N THR A 13 15.56 -4.17 -14.19
CA THR A 13 16.69 -4.84 -13.53
C THR A 13 17.95 -3.99 -13.49
N GLU A 14 18.06 -3.01 -14.38
CA GLU A 14 19.19 -2.12 -14.58
C GLU A 14 19.18 -0.93 -13.62
N ASN A 15 18.18 -0.84 -12.73
CA ASN A 15 18.16 0.22 -11.74
C ASN A 15 19.33 0.10 -10.75
N PRO A 16 19.93 1.22 -10.33
CA PRO A 16 19.65 2.59 -10.79
C PRO A 16 20.22 2.91 -12.17
N ILE A 17 19.46 3.61 -13.01
CA ILE A 17 19.85 3.94 -14.40
C ILE A 17 20.79 5.15 -14.51
N LEU A 18 20.87 5.97 -13.46
CA LEU A 18 21.84 7.06 -13.34
C LEU A 18 22.31 7.14 -11.89
N VAL A 19 23.62 7.01 -11.69
CA VAL A 19 24.28 7.16 -10.39
C VAL A 19 25.30 8.31 -10.41
N PRO A 20 25.62 8.93 -9.26
CA PRO A 20 26.64 9.97 -9.17
C PRO A 20 28.01 9.49 -9.66
N ILE A 21 28.77 10.37 -10.31
CA ILE A 21 30.15 10.12 -10.73
C ILE A 21 31.06 10.95 -9.83
N ARG A 22 31.90 10.30 -9.02
CA ARG A 22 32.74 10.97 -8.01
C ARG A 22 33.74 11.93 -8.63
N GLU A 23 34.23 11.60 -9.81
CA GLU A 23 35.19 12.38 -10.59
C GLU A 23 34.56 13.64 -11.19
N HIS A 24 33.22 13.71 -11.26
CA HIS A 24 32.48 14.87 -11.75
C HIS A 24 31.99 15.70 -10.57
N ALA A 25 32.83 16.62 -10.07
CA ALA A 25 32.58 17.40 -8.84
C ALA A 25 31.19 18.07 -8.75
N TRP A 26 30.56 18.41 -9.87
CA TRP A 26 29.25 19.05 -9.92
C TRP A 26 28.05 18.10 -9.76
N GLU A 27 28.25 16.79 -9.93
CA GLU A 27 27.23 15.74 -9.77
C GLU A 27 27.67 14.61 -8.82
N ALA A 28 28.77 14.82 -8.09
CA ALA A 28 29.44 13.79 -7.31
C ALA A 28 28.65 13.32 -6.08
N PHE A 29 27.71 14.11 -5.56
CA PHE A 29 26.95 13.78 -4.36
C PHE A 29 25.66 13.01 -4.68
N ALA A 30 24.85 13.52 -5.62
CA ALA A 30 23.57 12.94 -6.00
C ALA A 30 23.19 13.32 -7.44
N VAL A 31 22.51 12.41 -8.15
CA VAL A 31 21.87 12.64 -9.45
C VAL A 31 20.48 12.02 -9.45
N PHE A 32 19.43 12.83 -9.42
CA PHE A 32 18.07 12.33 -9.21
C PHE A 32 17.03 13.23 -9.85
N ASN A 33 15.76 12.87 -9.65
CA ASN A 33 14.60 13.57 -10.20
C ASN A 33 14.65 13.76 -11.74
N PRO A 34 14.81 12.66 -12.51
CA PRO A 34 14.99 12.68 -13.96
C PRO A 34 13.71 13.05 -14.73
N CYS A 35 13.76 14.11 -15.52
CA CYS A 35 12.76 14.36 -16.56
C CYS A 35 13.30 13.96 -17.93
N VAL A 36 12.69 12.93 -18.54
CA VAL A 36 13.13 12.36 -19.82
C VAL A 36 12.16 12.76 -20.92
N ILE A 37 12.70 13.15 -22.07
CA ILE A 37 11.95 13.36 -23.32
C ILE A 37 12.60 12.59 -24.46
N LYS A 38 11.79 12.05 -25.39
CA LYS A 38 12.27 11.35 -26.59
C LYS A 38 12.05 12.22 -27.83
N ARG A 39 13.12 12.52 -28.57
CA ARG A 39 13.09 13.30 -29.81
C ARG A 39 14.04 12.70 -30.84
N ASN A 40 13.57 12.54 -32.08
CA ASN A 40 14.36 12.01 -33.19
C ASN A 40 15.11 10.70 -32.87
N GLY A 41 14.46 9.80 -32.12
CA GLY A 41 15.05 8.51 -31.70
C GLY A 41 15.99 8.56 -30.50
N THR A 42 16.32 9.75 -30.00
CA THR A 42 17.20 9.93 -28.84
C THR A 42 16.39 10.32 -27.60
N TYR A 43 16.75 9.75 -26.45
CA TYR A 43 16.24 10.14 -25.14
C TYR A 43 17.19 11.17 -24.54
N TYR A 44 16.62 12.25 -24.03
CA TYR A 44 17.32 13.29 -23.29
C TYR A 44 16.80 13.29 -21.87
N MET A 45 17.67 13.06 -20.90
CA MET A 45 17.35 13.14 -19.48
C MET A 45 17.92 14.42 -18.91
N LEU A 46 17.05 15.27 -18.39
CA LEU A 46 17.45 16.38 -17.51
C LEU A 46 17.26 15.92 -16.07
N TYR A 47 18.25 16.12 -15.22
CA TYR A 47 18.23 15.64 -13.84
C TYR A 47 18.84 16.67 -12.90
N ARG A 48 18.42 16.64 -11.64
CA ARG A 48 19.07 17.40 -10.57
C ARG A 48 20.40 16.76 -10.26
N ALA A 49 21.46 17.55 -10.27
CA ALA A 49 22.81 17.17 -9.88
C ALA A 49 23.24 17.97 -8.66
N ILE A 50 23.74 17.28 -7.64
CA ILE A 50 24.28 17.90 -6.43
C ILE A 50 25.80 17.74 -6.43
N SER A 51 26.50 18.86 -6.26
CA SER A 51 27.96 18.90 -6.19
C SER A 51 28.51 18.25 -4.92
N SER A 52 29.79 17.87 -4.94
CA SER A 52 30.56 17.67 -3.71
C SER A 52 30.56 18.95 -2.86
N SER A 53 30.66 18.83 -1.52
CA SER A 53 30.60 19.99 -0.62
C SER A 53 31.73 20.98 -0.90
N ASP A 54 31.37 22.25 -1.16
CA ASP A 54 32.34 23.34 -1.29
C ASP A 54 32.72 23.84 0.12
N LEU A 55 33.92 23.46 0.58
CA LEU A 55 34.45 23.84 1.90
C LEU A 55 34.68 25.36 2.02
N LEU A 56 34.75 26.10 0.91
CA LEU A 56 35.13 27.52 0.89
C LEU A 56 33.94 28.49 1.02
N ARG A 57 32.70 28.03 0.83
CA ARG A 57 31.50 28.82 1.14
C ARG A 57 31.05 28.51 2.56
N LYS A 58 31.04 29.52 3.44
CA LYS A 58 30.53 29.41 4.83
C LYS A 58 29.15 28.71 4.79
N GLN A 59 29.06 27.57 5.48
CA GLN A 59 27.92 26.64 5.62
C GLN A 59 27.89 25.36 4.76
N GLY A 60 28.99 24.91 4.12
CA GLY A 60 29.09 23.52 3.64
C GLY A 60 27.93 23.05 2.73
N SER A 61 27.33 23.98 2.00
CA SER A 61 26.15 23.71 1.17
C SER A 61 26.57 23.12 -0.16
N SER A 62 26.03 21.96 -0.47
CA SER A 62 26.12 21.37 -1.79
C SER A 62 25.29 22.17 -2.79
N PHE A 63 25.80 22.35 -4.01
CA PHE A 63 25.16 23.19 -5.03
C PHE A 63 24.30 22.34 -5.97
N SER A 64 23.02 22.70 -6.11
CA SER A 64 22.12 22.05 -7.08
C SER A 64 22.24 22.72 -8.45
N SER A 65 22.48 21.91 -9.48
CA SER A 65 22.40 22.32 -10.89
C SER A 65 21.62 21.28 -11.68
N ILE A 66 21.30 21.56 -12.94
CA ILE A 66 20.64 20.59 -13.81
C ILE A 66 21.65 20.04 -14.81
N GLY A 67 21.85 18.73 -14.76
CA GLY A 67 22.60 17.98 -15.76
C GLY A 67 21.70 17.54 -16.92
N ILE A 68 22.32 17.28 -18.07
CA ILE A 68 21.69 16.60 -19.20
C ILE A 68 22.51 15.37 -19.60
N ALA A 69 21.82 14.29 -19.98
CA ALA A 69 22.41 13.06 -20.50
C ALA A 69 21.59 12.53 -21.69
N LYS A 70 22.22 11.71 -22.53
CA LYS A 70 21.62 11.14 -23.75
C LYS A 70 21.55 9.62 -23.67
N SER A 71 20.53 9.03 -24.28
CA SER A 71 20.40 7.57 -24.40
C SER A 71 19.72 7.20 -25.73
N ARG A 72 20.00 5.99 -26.24
CA ARG A 72 19.33 5.42 -27.42
C ARG A 72 18.18 4.48 -27.06
N ASP A 73 18.19 3.90 -25.86
CA ASP A 73 17.19 2.93 -25.38
C ASP A 73 16.32 3.48 -24.23
N GLY A 74 16.73 4.61 -23.65
CA GLY A 74 16.08 5.23 -22.51
C GLY A 74 16.43 4.56 -21.17
N ILE A 75 17.48 3.72 -21.14
CA ILE A 75 17.98 3.01 -19.95
C ILE A 75 19.44 3.39 -19.71
N HIS A 76 20.28 3.29 -20.73
CA HIS A 76 21.72 3.56 -20.62
C HIS A 76 22.02 5.00 -21.03
N PHE A 77 22.27 5.87 -20.05
CA PHE A 77 22.51 7.30 -20.26
C PHE A 77 24.01 7.65 -20.22
N THR A 78 24.47 8.35 -21.26
CA THR A 78 25.85 8.81 -21.46
C THR A 78 25.88 10.32 -21.78
N ASP A 79 27.05 10.85 -22.18
CA ASP A 79 27.24 12.24 -22.61
C ASP A 79 26.76 13.28 -21.58
N ARG A 80 27.08 13.03 -20.31
CA ARG A 80 26.66 13.88 -19.20
C ARG A 80 27.38 15.22 -19.23
N ARG A 81 26.62 16.31 -19.07
CA ARG A 81 27.17 17.65 -18.86
C ARG A 81 26.23 18.51 -18.04
N ARG A 82 26.78 19.54 -17.38
CA ARG A 82 25.96 20.62 -16.80
C ARG A 82 25.22 21.35 -17.92
N PHE A 83 23.94 21.63 -17.69
CA PHE A 83 23.08 22.27 -18.66
C PHE A 83 22.46 23.57 -18.16
N ILE A 84 21.83 23.56 -16.98
CA ILE A 84 21.33 24.78 -16.33
C ILE A 84 22.08 24.96 -15.03
N VAL A 85 22.72 26.12 -14.88
CA VAL A 85 23.42 26.55 -13.68
C VAL A 85 22.84 27.88 -13.19
N PRO A 86 22.90 28.16 -11.88
CA PRO A 86 22.56 29.46 -11.32
C PRO A 86 23.35 30.62 -11.94
N GLU A 87 22.64 31.50 -12.62
CA GLU A 87 23.17 32.74 -13.20
C GLU A 87 22.39 33.96 -12.74
N GLU A 88 21.14 33.74 -12.34
CA GLU A 88 20.19 34.80 -11.99
C GLU A 88 19.95 34.90 -10.48
N TRP A 89 19.50 36.07 -10.02
CA TRP A 89 19.35 36.35 -8.59
C TRP A 89 18.33 35.44 -7.89
N TRP A 90 17.30 34.98 -8.62
CA TRP A 90 16.23 34.12 -8.09
C TRP A 90 16.63 32.64 -7.96
N GLU A 91 17.75 32.25 -8.54
CA GLU A 91 18.25 30.86 -8.54
C GLU A 91 19.67 30.74 -7.98
N ARG A 92 20.22 31.84 -7.43
CA ARG A 92 21.62 31.97 -6.99
C ARG A 92 22.16 30.87 -6.06
N PHE A 93 21.29 30.08 -5.43
CA PHE A 93 21.68 28.96 -4.56
C PHE A 93 21.34 27.58 -5.12
N GLY A 94 20.59 27.49 -6.22
CA GLY A 94 20.32 26.20 -6.87
C GLY A 94 19.23 26.23 -7.93
N CYS A 95 19.41 25.39 -8.94
CA CYS A 95 18.39 25.00 -9.92
C CYS A 95 18.06 23.52 -9.69
N GLU A 96 16.80 23.19 -9.41
CA GLU A 96 16.39 21.87 -8.92
C GLU A 96 15.24 21.27 -9.74
N ASP A 97 15.20 19.94 -9.80
CA ASP A 97 14.06 19.12 -10.23
C ASP A 97 13.42 19.54 -11.57
N PRO A 98 14.16 19.44 -12.69
CA PRO A 98 13.72 19.93 -13.98
C PRO A 98 12.46 19.20 -14.48
N ARG A 99 11.64 19.89 -15.28
CA ARG A 99 10.56 19.33 -16.08
C ARG A 99 10.60 19.91 -17.47
N VAL A 100 10.76 19.03 -18.46
CA VAL A 100 10.87 19.42 -19.87
C VAL A 100 9.62 19.03 -20.65
N THR A 101 9.10 19.97 -21.42
CA THR A 101 8.06 19.74 -22.42
C THR A 101 8.50 20.36 -23.75
N PHE A 102 8.35 19.62 -24.86
CA PHE A 102 8.59 20.16 -26.20
C PHE A 102 7.27 20.54 -26.86
N ILE A 103 7.09 21.82 -27.15
CA ILE A 103 5.90 22.39 -27.78
C ILE A 103 6.32 23.62 -28.60
N ASP A 104 5.63 23.89 -29.71
CA ASP A 104 5.89 25.04 -30.60
C ASP A 104 7.37 25.19 -31.01
N ASN A 105 8.02 24.06 -31.32
CA ASN A 105 9.44 23.95 -31.71
C ASN A 105 10.45 24.44 -30.66
N LYS A 106 10.06 24.48 -29.38
CA LYS A 106 10.93 24.84 -28.26
C LYS A 106 10.83 23.81 -27.14
N TYR A 107 11.92 23.66 -26.38
CA TYR A 107 11.95 22.96 -25.11
C TYR A 107 11.74 23.97 -23.99
N TYR A 108 10.65 23.81 -23.25
CA TYR A 108 10.37 24.56 -22.04
C TYR A 108 10.79 23.72 -20.85
N ILE A 109 11.76 24.20 -20.09
CA ILE A 109 12.35 23.48 -18.96
C ILE A 109 12.08 24.27 -17.70
N PHE A 110 11.07 23.85 -16.96
CA PHE A 110 10.78 24.44 -15.66
C PHE A 110 11.65 23.78 -14.60
N TYR A 111 12.01 24.54 -13.58
CA TYR A 111 12.80 24.06 -12.46
C TYR A 111 12.47 24.85 -11.19
N THR A 112 12.75 24.26 -10.04
CA THR A 112 12.69 24.95 -8.76
C THR A 112 13.93 25.83 -8.62
N ALA A 113 13.73 27.13 -8.44
CA ALA A 113 14.77 28.13 -8.26
C ALA A 113 14.90 28.50 -6.77
N ILE A 114 16.12 28.45 -6.25
CA ILE A 114 16.43 28.74 -4.84
C ILE A 114 17.19 30.07 -4.71
N SER A 115 16.57 31.07 -4.07
CA SER A 115 17.13 32.41 -3.90
C SER A 115 17.59 32.73 -2.47
N THR A 116 17.29 31.87 -1.49
CA THR A 116 17.73 32.02 -0.09
C THR A 116 18.49 30.79 0.44
N ILE A 117 19.38 31.02 1.42
CA ILE A 117 20.07 29.95 2.15
C ILE A 117 20.02 30.24 3.67
N PRO A 118 19.54 29.29 4.51
CA PRO A 118 18.81 28.08 4.13
C PRO A 118 17.54 28.40 3.31
N PRO A 119 17.03 27.45 2.50
CA PRO A 119 15.83 27.68 1.71
C PRO A 119 14.64 28.09 2.60
N THR A 120 13.94 29.14 2.19
CA THR A 120 12.70 29.59 2.83
C THR A 120 11.56 29.53 1.82
N PRO A 121 10.29 29.46 2.26
CA PRO A 121 9.18 29.47 1.30
C PRO A 121 9.16 30.71 0.40
N ASP A 122 9.65 31.85 0.88
CA ASP A 122 9.82 33.08 0.06
C ASP A 122 10.98 33.01 -0.93
N GLY A 123 11.96 32.14 -0.70
CA GLY A 123 13.09 31.95 -1.58
C GLY A 123 12.95 30.81 -2.60
N ILE A 124 11.83 30.09 -2.58
CA ILE A 124 11.58 28.95 -3.47
C ILE A 124 10.53 29.36 -4.51
N ARG A 125 10.90 29.39 -5.79
CA ARG A 125 10.05 29.80 -6.92
C ARG A 125 10.19 28.84 -8.10
N VAL A 126 9.34 29.01 -9.11
CA VAL A 126 9.50 28.32 -10.41
C VAL A 126 10.30 29.22 -11.36
N GLY A 127 11.43 28.72 -11.83
CA GLY A 127 12.17 29.26 -12.96
C GLY A 127 11.84 28.52 -14.26
N LEU A 128 12.09 29.17 -15.39
CA LEU A 128 11.97 28.62 -16.74
C LEU A 128 13.27 28.84 -17.50
N ALA A 129 13.78 27.79 -18.14
CA ALA A 129 14.79 27.87 -19.17
C ALA A 129 14.19 27.42 -20.51
N ILE A 130 14.49 28.13 -21.58
CA ILE A 130 14.05 27.80 -22.94
C ILE A 130 15.26 27.37 -23.77
N SER A 131 15.10 26.31 -24.54
CA SER A 131 16.12 25.85 -25.49
C SER A 131 15.46 25.43 -26.81
N ARG A 132 16.13 25.65 -27.93
CA ARG A 132 15.70 25.12 -29.24
C ARG A 132 16.28 23.75 -29.59
N ASP A 133 17.40 23.38 -28.98
CA ASP A 133 18.21 22.23 -29.40
C ASP A 133 18.66 21.30 -28.26
N LEU A 134 18.43 21.67 -27.01
CA LEU A 134 18.99 21.01 -25.81
C LEU A 134 20.53 20.98 -25.80
N GLU A 135 21.19 21.80 -26.62
CA GLU A 135 22.63 22.01 -26.61
C GLU A 135 22.98 23.25 -25.78
N LYS A 136 22.19 24.32 -25.89
CA LYS A 136 22.31 25.53 -25.05
C LYS A 136 20.96 26.04 -24.53
N VAL A 137 21.00 26.83 -23.47
CA VAL A 137 19.86 27.63 -22.99
C VAL A 137 19.84 28.94 -23.78
N ASP A 138 18.70 29.25 -24.42
CA ASP A 138 18.48 30.48 -25.18
C ASP A 138 17.97 31.62 -24.28
N GLU A 139 17.08 31.32 -23.33
CA GLU A 139 16.44 32.31 -22.46
C GLU A 139 16.19 31.74 -21.06
N LYS A 140 16.14 32.61 -20.05
CA LYS A 140 15.68 32.31 -18.69
C LYS A 140 14.66 33.33 -18.21
N HIS A 141 13.65 32.86 -17.48
CA HIS A 141 12.58 33.68 -16.92
C HIS A 141 12.22 33.22 -15.50
N LEU A 142 11.89 34.17 -14.63
CA LEU A 142 11.24 33.87 -13.35
C LEU A 142 9.72 33.78 -13.57
N VAL A 143 9.10 32.66 -13.22
CA VAL A 143 7.70 32.39 -13.56
C VAL A 143 6.75 32.75 -12.43
N THR A 144 7.04 32.34 -11.19
CA THR A 144 6.11 32.56 -10.07
C THR A 144 6.63 33.62 -9.09
N PRO A 145 5.75 34.47 -8.54
CA PRO A 145 6.05 35.39 -7.45
C PRO A 145 5.86 34.74 -6.06
N PHE A 146 5.29 33.54 -6.00
CA PHE A 146 4.93 32.80 -4.78
C PHE A 146 5.63 31.43 -4.71
N ASN A 147 5.57 30.81 -3.52
CA ASN A 147 6.12 29.48 -3.27
C ASN A 147 5.47 28.42 -4.18
N ALA A 148 6.26 27.85 -5.08
CA ALA A 148 5.82 26.81 -6.00
C ALA A 148 6.99 25.96 -6.47
N LYS A 149 6.70 24.72 -6.85
CA LYS A 149 7.63 23.73 -7.39
C LYS A 149 6.93 22.91 -8.48
N ALA A 150 7.71 22.05 -9.15
CA ALA A 150 7.22 21.01 -10.05
C ALA A 150 6.24 21.53 -11.12
N ALA A 151 6.61 22.62 -11.80
CA ALA A 151 5.84 23.11 -12.94
C ALA A 151 6.15 22.30 -14.20
N ALA A 152 5.17 22.11 -15.07
CA ALA A 152 5.33 21.48 -16.38
C ALA A 152 4.25 22.00 -17.34
N LEU A 153 4.54 22.01 -18.65
CA LEU A 153 3.51 22.25 -19.66
C LEU A 153 2.83 20.96 -20.06
N PHE A 154 1.54 21.07 -20.39
CA PHE A 154 0.87 20.08 -21.20
C PHE A 154 1.54 20.02 -22.59
N PRO A 155 1.67 18.83 -23.20
CA PRO A 155 2.39 18.65 -24.46
C PRO A 155 1.63 19.18 -25.67
N GLU A 156 0.40 19.66 -25.50
CA GLU A 156 -0.39 20.33 -26.52
C GLU A 156 -1.13 21.53 -25.93
N ARG A 157 -1.53 22.47 -26.79
CA ARG A 157 -2.33 23.63 -26.38
C ARG A 157 -3.76 23.19 -26.07
N ILE A 158 -4.29 23.61 -24.93
CA ILE A 158 -5.67 23.33 -24.54
C ILE A 158 -6.50 24.57 -24.82
N LYS A 159 -7.49 24.44 -25.70
CA LYS A 159 -8.31 25.57 -26.21
C LYS A 159 -7.44 26.70 -26.79
N GLY A 160 -6.40 26.32 -27.55
CA GLY A 160 -5.49 27.24 -28.24
C GLY A 160 -4.42 27.89 -27.36
N LYS A 161 -4.43 27.67 -26.04
CA LYS A 161 -3.49 28.30 -25.11
C LYS A 161 -2.45 27.33 -24.57
N LEU A 162 -1.24 27.83 -24.35
CA LEU A 162 -0.26 27.14 -23.51
C LEU A 162 -0.88 26.93 -22.13
N THR A 163 -0.85 25.69 -21.66
CA THR A 163 -1.42 25.32 -20.37
C THR A 163 -0.34 24.68 -19.52
N MET A 164 -0.19 25.18 -18.30
CA MET A 164 0.79 24.75 -17.33
C MET A 164 0.10 24.12 -16.14
N ILE A 165 0.73 23.08 -15.61
CA ILE A 165 0.41 22.48 -14.31
C ILE A 165 1.57 22.77 -13.36
N LEU A 166 1.29 23.08 -12.10
CA LEU A 166 2.32 23.34 -11.08
C LEU A 166 1.83 22.96 -9.69
N THR A 167 2.78 22.78 -8.76
CA THR A 167 2.44 22.63 -7.34
C THR A 167 2.67 23.96 -6.62
N VAL A 168 1.63 24.45 -5.98
CA VAL A 168 1.61 25.73 -5.27
C VAL A 168 1.67 25.47 -3.77
N ASN A 169 2.40 26.31 -3.03
CA ASN A 169 2.47 26.28 -1.58
C ASN A 169 3.06 24.98 -1.00
N THR A 170 4.04 24.39 -1.68
CA THR A 170 4.78 23.20 -1.24
C THR A 170 5.42 23.37 0.14
N ASP A 171 5.89 24.56 0.45
CA ASP A 171 6.55 24.92 1.72
C ASP A 171 5.66 25.90 2.54
N ARG A 172 4.40 26.09 2.13
CA ARG A 172 3.36 26.86 2.84
C ARG A 172 2.05 26.07 2.90
N PRO A 173 2.02 24.91 3.55
CA PRO A 173 0.88 24.01 3.47
C PRO A 173 -0.44 24.69 3.85
N PRO A 174 -1.57 24.26 3.27
CA PRO A 174 -1.73 23.15 2.32
C PRO A 174 -1.16 23.43 0.91
N ALA A 175 -0.47 22.45 0.33
CA ALA A 175 -0.06 22.47 -1.08
C ALA A 175 -1.24 22.13 -2.00
N TYR A 176 -1.25 22.67 -3.22
CA TYR A 176 -2.27 22.39 -4.24
C TYR A 176 -1.64 22.18 -5.60
N ILE A 177 -2.22 21.31 -6.41
CA ILE A 177 -1.90 21.24 -7.84
C ILE A 177 -2.80 22.22 -8.59
N GLY A 178 -2.20 23.18 -9.27
CA GLY A 178 -2.87 24.25 -10.01
C GLY A 178 -2.71 24.11 -11.53
N ILE A 179 -3.65 24.69 -12.27
CA ILE A 179 -3.64 24.81 -13.72
C ILE A 179 -3.67 26.29 -14.11
N ALA A 180 -2.78 26.69 -15.00
CA ALA A 180 -2.75 28.05 -15.56
C ALA A 180 -2.74 28.00 -17.09
N GLN A 181 -3.61 28.80 -17.72
CA GLN A 181 -3.49 29.10 -19.15
C GLN A 181 -2.66 30.37 -19.30
N LEU A 182 -1.60 30.31 -20.09
CA LEU A 182 -0.54 31.32 -20.15
C LEU A 182 -0.66 32.21 -21.39
N GLY A 183 -0.16 33.44 -21.29
CA GLY A 183 0.12 34.29 -22.45
C GLY A 183 1.25 33.74 -23.33
N GLU A 184 1.36 34.25 -24.57
CA GLU A 184 2.40 33.82 -25.53
C GLU A 184 3.81 34.30 -25.14
N ASP A 185 3.91 35.43 -24.43
CA ASP A 185 5.17 36.03 -24.01
C ASP A 185 5.54 35.54 -22.61
N CYS A 186 6.60 34.73 -22.51
CA CYS A 186 7.07 34.19 -21.23
C CYS A 186 7.52 35.28 -20.24
N SER A 187 7.93 36.45 -20.74
CA SER A 187 8.40 37.54 -19.87
C SER A 187 7.28 38.19 -19.05
N THR A 188 6.01 38.02 -19.46
CA THR A 188 4.84 38.56 -18.74
C THR A 188 4.30 37.62 -17.66
N TRP A 189 4.74 36.36 -17.65
CA TRP A 189 4.15 35.31 -16.80
C TRP A 189 4.24 35.63 -15.31
N TYR A 190 5.31 36.27 -14.84
CA TYR A 190 5.43 36.68 -13.43
C TYR A 190 4.23 37.52 -12.95
N GLY A 191 3.87 38.56 -13.71
CA GLY A 191 2.73 39.43 -13.38
C GLY A 191 1.37 38.81 -13.69
N GLU A 192 1.29 37.84 -14.60
CA GLU A 192 0.11 36.99 -14.76
C GLU A 192 -0.11 36.11 -13.52
N PHE A 193 0.95 35.50 -13.01
CA PHE A 193 0.90 34.65 -11.81
C PHE A 193 0.60 35.42 -10.52
N GLU A 194 0.99 36.70 -10.42
CA GLU A 194 0.56 37.56 -9.30
C GLU A 194 -0.97 37.69 -9.23
N ARG A 195 -1.64 37.79 -10.38
CA ARG A 195 -3.10 37.87 -10.47
C ARG A 195 -3.74 36.50 -10.25
N TRP A 196 -3.23 35.48 -10.94
CA TRP A 196 -3.68 34.09 -10.82
C TRP A 196 -3.65 33.60 -9.36
N TYR A 197 -2.61 33.94 -8.60
CA TYR A 197 -2.47 33.48 -7.21
C TYR A 197 -3.51 34.06 -6.25
N LYS A 198 -4.02 35.27 -6.52
CA LYS A 198 -5.10 35.86 -5.70
C LYS A 198 -6.40 35.05 -5.79
N GLU A 199 -6.59 34.33 -6.90
CA GLU A 199 -7.75 33.49 -7.18
C GLU A 199 -7.38 32.00 -7.18
N LEU A 200 -6.33 31.60 -6.44
CA LEU A 200 -5.78 30.24 -6.44
C LEU A 200 -6.86 29.14 -6.38
N LYS A 201 -7.90 29.32 -5.57
CA LYS A 201 -8.97 28.33 -5.38
C LYS A 201 -9.75 28.00 -6.66
N GLU A 202 -9.83 28.92 -7.62
CA GLU A 202 -10.51 28.72 -8.91
C GLU A 202 -9.65 27.98 -9.94
N HIS A 203 -8.37 27.75 -9.60
CA HIS A 203 -7.37 27.22 -10.50
C HIS A 203 -6.78 25.87 -10.07
N VAL A 204 -7.15 25.36 -8.89
CA VAL A 204 -6.65 24.08 -8.39
C VAL A 204 -7.49 22.90 -8.87
N LEU A 205 -6.90 21.71 -8.81
CA LEU A 205 -7.61 20.48 -9.15
C LEU A 205 -8.85 20.27 -8.26
N THR A 206 -9.96 19.87 -8.88
CA THR A 206 -11.24 19.59 -8.23
C THR A 206 -11.81 18.24 -8.70
N PRO A 207 -12.20 17.34 -7.78
CA PRO A 207 -11.97 17.39 -6.33
C PRO A 207 -10.48 17.39 -5.96
N ASP A 208 -10.15 17.88 -4.75
CA ASP A 208 -8.79 17.85 -4.21
C ASP A 208 -8.27 16.40 -4.18
N PRO A 209 -7.10 16.11 -4.76
CA PRO A 209 -6.59 14.75 -4.80
C PRO A 209 -6.17 14.23 -3.42
N ARG A 210 -5.92 15.09 -2.41
CA ARG A 210 -5.58 14.66 -1.05
C ARG A 210 -6.71 13.92 -0.36
N ARG A 211 -6.31 13.04 0.55
CA ARG A 211 -7.18 12.27 1.45
C ARG A 211 -7.16 12.81 2.87
N SER A 212 -6.09 13.52 3.26
CA SER A 212 -5.92 14.08 4.61
C SER A 212 -5.23 15.44 4.56
N PRO A 213 -5.53 16.37 5.49
CA PRO A 213 -4.74 17.60 5.66
C PRO A 213 -3.29 17.35 6.10
N MET A 214 -2.97 16.15 6.60
CA MET A 214 -1.61 15.75 6.98
C MET A 214 -0.76 15.30 5.78
N ASP A 215 -1.37 15.14 4.61
CA ASP A 215 -0.72 14.63 3.42
C ASP A 215 -0.18 15.76 2.54
N HIS A 216 0.87 15.47 1.79
CA HIS A 216 1.44 16.35 0.79
C HIS A 216 1.22 15.80 -0.62
N ILE A 217 1.18 16.69 -1.60
CA ILE A 217 1.07 16.33 -3.01
C ILE A 217 2.01 17.21 -3.82
N GLU A 218 2.62 16.63 -4.85
CA GLU A 218 3.41 17.37 -5.82
C GLU A 218 3.22 16.78 -7.21
N VAL A 219 3.10 17.64 -8.22
CA VAL A 219 3.15 17.25 -9.63
C VAL A 219 4.40 16.41 -9.86
N GLY A 220 4.20 15.21 -10.40
CA GLY A 220 5.27 14.28 -10.66
C GLY A 220 5.83 14.51 -12.05
N SER A 221 5.09 14.12 -13.07
CA SER A 221 5.49 14.21 -14.47
C SER A 221 4.77 15.34 -15.23
N PRO A 222 5.31 15.80 -16.37
CA PRO A 222 4.48 16.41 -17.40
C PRO A 222 3.30 15.48 -17.73
N PRO A 223 2.07 15.99 -17.88
CA PRO A 223 0.93 15.17 -18.27
C PRO A 223 1.10 14.57 -19.67
N ILE A 224 0.50 13.42 -19.92
CA ILE A 224 0.43 12.83 -21.26
C ILE A 224 -1.01 12.58 -21.68
N ARG A 225 -1.25 12.59 -23.00
CA ARG A 225 -2.57 12.30 -23.55
C ARG A 225 -2.81 10.78 -23.58
N ILE A 226 -3.95 10.37 -23.02
CA ILE A 226 -4.52 9.04 -23.17
C ILE A 226 -5.95 9.16 -23.72
N GLU A 227 -6.60 8.04 -24.01
CA GLU A 227 -7.97 8.03 -24.56
C GLU A 227 -8.97 8.68 -23.59
N GLU A 228 -8.77 8.45 -22.30
CA GLU A 228 -9.63 8.93 -21.23
C GLU A 228 -9.49 10.42 -20.87
N GLY A 229 -8.42 11.08 -21.35
CA GLY A 229 -8.08 12.45 -20.97
C GLY A 229 -6.59 12.64 -20.75
N TRP A 230 -6.25 13.47 -19.77
CA TRP A 230 -4.86 13.74 -19.39
C TRP A 230 -4.43 12.85 -18.23
N LEU A 231 -3.47 11.97 -18.48
CA LEU A 231 -2.84 11.19 -17.42
C LEU A 231 -1.76 12.05 -16.73
N LEU A 232 -1.95 12.28 -15.44
CA LEU A 232 -0.94 12.88 -14.56
C LEU A 232 -0.45 11.82 -13.57
N VAL A 233 0.84 11.55 -13.55
CA VAL A 233 1.48 10.82 -12.46
C VAL A 233 2.08 11.82 -11.50
N TYR A 234 1.78 11.69 -10.20
CA TYR A 234 2.13 12.66 -9.17
C TYR A 234 2.64 11.99 -7.90
N SER A 235 3.39 12.75 -7.10
CA SER A 235 3.84 12.33 -5.78
C SER A 235 2.70 12.56 -4.79
N TYR A 236 2.26 11.50 -4.13
CA TYR A 236 1.38 11.57 -2.98
C TYR A 236 2.17 11.15 -1.75
N ILE A 237 2.29 12.03 -0.77
CA ILE A 237 3.10 11.77 0.42
C ILE A 237 2.19 11.69 1.65
N GLN A 238 1.97 10.47 2.13
CA GLN A 238 1.12 10.23 3.30
C GLN A 238 1.82 10.68 4.57
N ASN A 239 1.08 11.29 5.49
CA ASN A 239 1.55 11.72 6.81
C ASN A 239 2.78 12.64 6.77
N TYR A 240 2.93 13.42 5.70
CA TYR A 240 4.09 14.30 5.51
C TYR A 240 4.30 15.25 6.70
N PHE A 241 3.22 15.81 7.23
CA PHE A 241 3.26 16.73 8.38
C PHE A 241 3.22 16.01 9.74
N SER A 242 3.32 14.67 9.79
CA SER A 242 3.43 13.94 11.05
C SER A 242 4.71 14.34 11.79
N SER A 243 4.63 14.39 13.12
CA SER A 243 5.77 14.58 14.02
C SER A 243 6.74 13.40 14.01
N ASN A 244 6.30 12.24 13.50
CA ASN A 244 7.10 11.04 13.33
C ASN A 244 7.47 10.85 11.84
N PRO A 245 8.70 11.17 11.42
CA PRO A 245 9.12 11.02 10.02
C PRO A 245 9.05 9.59 9.50
N GLU A 246 9.08 8.58 10.38
CA GLU A 246 9.00 7.17 9.99
C GLU A 246 7.61 6.76 9.44
N GLU A 247 6.58 7.57 9.70
CA GLU A 247 5.23 7.37 9.18
C GLU A 247 5.03 7.93 7.77
N ARG A 248 6.01 8.70 7.26
CA ARG A 248 5.94 9.31 5.94
C ARG A 248 6.07 8.24 4.87
N VAL A 249 5.13 8.25 3.94
CA VAL A 249 5.18 7.35 2.78
C VAL A 249 5.15 8.17 1.51
N PHE A 250 6.30 8.23 0.82
CA PHE A 250 6.38 8.74 -0.53
C PHE A 250 5.82 7.70 -1.49
N GLY A 251 4.67 8.01 -2.08
CA GLY A 251 3.96 7.15 -3.01
C GLY A 251 3.80 7.81 -4.38
N VAL A 252 3.87 6.99 -5.43
CA VAL A 252 3.52 7.39 -6.78
C VAL A 252 2.07 7.04 -7.04
N GLU A 253 1.29 8.05 -7.43
CA GLU A 253 -0.14 7.95 -7.73
C GLU A 253 -0.47 8.58 -9.06
N ALA A 254 -1.68 8.33 -9.57
CA ALA A 254 -2.09 8.84 -10.87
C ALA A 254 -3.52 9.39 -10.86
N LEU A 255 -3.71 10.44 -11.66
CA LEU A 255 -4.99 11.09 -11.95
C LEU A 255 -5.28 11.02 -13.45
N ILE A 256 -6.56 10.90 -13.80
CA ILE A 256 -7.05 11.26 -15.13
C ILE A 256 -7.76 12.60 -14.98
N LEU A 257 -7.32 13.60 -15.74
CA LEU A 257 -7.90 14.93 -15.79
C LEU A 257 -8.72 15.10 -17.06
N ASP A 258 -9.73 15.95 -16.99
CA ASP A 258 -10.60 16.26 -18.13
C ASP A 258 -9.80 16.88 -19.29
N PRO A 259 -10.06 16.44 -20.54
CA PRO A 259 -9.29 16.85 -21.70
C PRO A 259 -9.42 18.34 -22.04
N ASP A 260 -10.55 18.97 -21.73
CA ASP A 260 -10.90 20.35 -22.08
C ASP A 260 -10.74 21.32 -20.92
N ASP A 261 -10.90 20.82 -19.69
CA ASP A 261 -10.69 21.55 -18.46
C ASP A 261 -9.90 20.70 -17.46
N PRO A 262 -8.55 20.66 -17.57
CA PRO A 262 -7.72 19.76 -16.77
C PRO A 262 -7.69 20.11 -15.27
N ARG A 263 -8.44 21.13 -14.82
CA ARG A 263 -8.73 21.34 -13.39
C ARG A 263 -9.65 20.26 -12.84
N LYS A 264 -10.44 19.58 -13.69
CA LYS A 264 -11.39 18.56 -13.26
C LYS A 264 -10.72 17.19 -13.21
N VAL A 265 -10.68 16.60 -12.02
CA VAL A 265 -10.20 15.22 -11.82
C VAL A 265 -11.35 14.26 -12.14
N ILE A 266 -11.20 13.47 -13.20
CA ILE A 266 -12.16 12.44 -13.62
C ILE A 266 -12.07 11.23 -12.69
N SER A 267 -10.84 10.77 -12.42
CA SER A 267 -10.58 9.59 -11.60
C SER A 267 -9.17 9.64 -11.02
N LYS A 268 -8.97 8.93 -9.90
CA LYS A 268 -7.69 8.86 -9.21
C LYS A 268 -7.44 7.46 -8.66
N THR A 269 -6.17 7.08 -8.58
CA THR A 269 -5.77 5.91 -7.80
C THR A 269 -6.18 6.07 -6.33
N GLU A 270 -6.60 4.97 -5.70
CA GLU A 270 -7.00 4.96 -4.29
C GLU A 270 -5.79 4.85 -3.35
N TYR A 271 -4.76 4.14 -3.81
CA TYR A 271 -3.49 3.87 -3.12
C TYR A 271 -2.33 4.05 -4.10
N PRO A 272 -1.09 4.28 -3.61
CA PRO A 272 0.09 4.33 -4.46
C PRO A 272 0.30 3.01 -5.19
N PHE A 273 0.66 3.09 -6.46
CA PHE A 273 1.04 1.92 -7.25
C PHE A 273 2.56 1.67 -7.19
N LEU A 274 3.35 2.63 -6.70
CA LEU A 274 4.78 2.48 -6.42
C LEU A 274 5.16 3.21 -5.12
N VAL A 275 5.89 2.54 -4.24
CA VAL A 275 6.47 3.04 -2.97
C VAL A 275 7.88 2.46 -2.83
N ALA A 276 8.74 3.01 -1.97
CA ALA A 276 10.08 2.46 -1.76
C ALA A 276 10.05 0.98 -1.31
N GLU A 277 10.70 0.12 -2.08
CA GLU A 277 10.85 -1.33 -1.85
C GLU A 277 12.30 -1.80 -2.00
N GLU A 278 13.08 -1.16 -2.87
CA GLU A 278 14.44 -1.58 -3.23
C GLU A 278 15.53 -0.87 -2.42
N TYR A 279 16.72 -1.47 -2.34
CA TYR A 279 17.82 -0.92 -1.53
C TYR A 279 18.18 0.53 -1.92
N TYR A 280 18.15 0.86 -3.21
CA TYR A 280 18.45 2.19 -3.72
C TYR A 280 17.31 3.21 -3.49
N GLU A 281 16.13 2.77 -3.07
CA GLU A 281 14.99 3.61 -2.67
C GLU A 281 14.95 3.81 -1.15
N TYR A 282 15.48 2.82 -0.41
CA TYR A 282 15.59 2.86 1.05
C TYR A 282 16.81 3.65 1.55
N TRP A 283 17.92 3.64 0.82
CA TRP A 283 19.19 4.19 1.28
C TRP A 283 19.72 5.24 0.31
N GLY A 284 19.96 6.44 0.83
CA GLY A 284 20.44 7.59 0.07
C GLY A 284 20.47 8.87 0.92
N HIS A 285 20.58 10.02 0.27
CA HIS A 285 20.54 11.34 0.91
C HIS A 285 19.27 11.55 1.74
N VAL A 286 18.11 11.17 1.19
CA VAL A 286 16.83 11.12 1.92
C VAL A 286 16.24 9.72 1.76
N PRO A 287 16.21 8.90 2.83
CA PRO A 287 15.81 7.50 2.72
C PRO A 287 14.29 7.36 2.46
N LYS A 288 13.88 6.21 1.91
CA LYS A 288 12.48 5.82 1.68
C LYS A 288 11.71 6.76 0.73
N VAL A 289 12.40 7.35 -0.23
CA VAL A 289 11.81 8.25 -1.24
C VAL A 289 11.76 7.59 -2.61
N VAL A 290 10.58 7.66 -3.22
CA VAL A 290 10.37 7.48 -4.66
C VAL A 290 9.62 8.71 -5.15
N PHE A 291 10.20 9.45 -6.10
CA PHE A 291 9.62 10.71 -6.57
C PHE A 291 9.46 10.68 -8.10
N PRO A 292 8.22 10.62 -8.62
CA PRO A 292 7.98 10.52 -10.05
C PRO A 292 8.30 11.85 -10.72
N THR A 293 9.04 11.85 -11.83
CA THR A 293 9.51 13.08 -12.46
C THR A 293 9.22 13.17 -13.96
N SER A 294 9.06 12.03 -14.63
CA SER A 294 8.52 12.00 -15.99
C SER A 294 7.90 10.66 -16.34
N ILE A 295 6.95 10.69 -17.27
CA ILE A 295 6.39 9.50 -17.90
C ILE A 295 6.51 9.63 -19.41
N LEU A 296 6.85 8.53 -20.08
CA LEU A 296 6.84 8.44 -21.54
C LEU A 296 5.96 7.26 -21.95
N ARG A 297 5.03 7.51 -22.87
CA ARG A 297 4.25 6.44 -23.49
C ARG A 297 4.99 5.90 -24.71
N GLU A 298 5.23 4.60 -24.71
CA GLU A 298 5.75 3.85 -25.84
C GLU A 298 4.78 2.72 -26.17
N LYS A 299 3.99 2.89 -27.24
CA LYS A 299 2.90 1.97 -27.61
C LYS A 299 1.89 1.82 -26.45
N ASP A 300 1.83 0.63 -25.87
CA ASP A 300 0.91 0.24 -24.80
C ASP A 300 1.58 0.22 -23.41
N GLU A 301 2.83 0.69 -23.30
CA GLU A 301 3.58 0.77 -22.05
C GLU A 301 3.90 2.22 -21.69
N ILE A 302 3.91 2.51 -20.39
CA ILE A 302 4.40 3.75 -19.80
C ILE A 302 5.74 3.47 -19.13
N LYS A 303 6.78 4.20 -19.53
CA LYS A 303 8.05 4.32 -18.82
C LYS A 303 7.93 5.43 -17.78
N LEU A 304 8.00 5.09 -16.50
CA LEU A 304 7.99 6.00 -15.37
C LEU A 304 9.42 6.21 -14.86
N TYR A 305 9.99 7.38 -15.12
CA TYR A 305 11.27 7.80 -14.57
C TYR A 305 11.06 8.50 -13.24
N TYR A 306 11.85 8.13 -12.24
CA TYR A 306 11.70 8.63 -10.88
C TYR A 306 13.06 8.80 -10.18
N GLY A 307 13.12 9.73 -9.23
CA GLY A 307 14.22 9.84 -8.28
C GLY A 307 14.05 8.84 -7.14
N ALA A 308 15.14 8.20 -6.71
CA ALA A 308 15.14 7.29 -5.58
C ALA A 308 16.12 7.77 -4.50
N ALA A 309 15.60 7.80 -3.27
CA ALA A 309 16.29 8.23 -2.05
C ALA A 309 17.06 9.58 -2.16
N ASP A 310 16.56 10.52 -2.98
CA ASP A 310 17.23 11.77 -3.35
C ASP A 310 18.70 11.61 -3.78
N THR A 311 19.02 10.48 -4.44
CA THR A 311 20.41 10.11 -4.75
C THR A 311 20.62 9.66 -6.18
N VAL A 312 19.70 8.84 -6.70
CA VAL A 312 19.83 8.17 -8.00
C VAL A 312 18.59 8.34 -8.87
N CYS A 313 18.73 8.15 -10.18
CA CYS A 313 17.61 8.06 -11.12
C CYS A 313 17.26 6.58 -11.37
N CYS A 314 15.97 6.30 -11.47
CA CYS A 314 15.44 4.96 -11.71
C CYS A 314 14.34 4.97 -12.78
N LEU A 315 14.02 3.78 -13.29
CA LEU A 315 12.94 3.53 -14.26
C LEU A 315 12.07 2.36 -13.79
N ALA A 316 10.76 2.54 -13.89
CA ALA A 316 9.79 1.47 -13.82
C ALA A 316 8.86 1.50 -15.03
N THR A 317 8.22 0.39 -15.37
CA THR A 317 7.25 0.31 -16.47
C THR A 317 5.90 -0.22 -16.00
N ILE A 318 4.83 0.19 -16.69
CA ILE A 318 3.45 -0.26 -16.44
C ILE A 318 2.66 -0.22 -17.75
N GLY A 319 1.78 -1.20 -18.00
CA GLY A 319 0.88 -1.15 -19.14
C GLY A 319 -0.11 0.02 -19.04
N VAL A 320 -0.39 0.71 -20.15
CA VAL A 320 -1.37 1.82 -20.18
C VAL A 320 -2.74 1.35 -19.69
N ARG A 321 -3.21 0.20 -20.20
CA ARG A 321 -4.49 -0.38 -19.81
C ARG A 321 -4.53 -0.77 -18.33
N GLU A 322 -3.45 -1.36 -17.83
CA GLU A 322 -3.31 -1.75 -16.43
C GLU A 322 -3.37 -0.53 -15.52
N LEU A 323 -2.66 0.55 -15.85
CA LEU A 323 -2.71 1.79 -15.07
C LEU A 323 -4.12 2.41 -15.09
N VAL A 324 -4.77 2.46 -16.25
CA VAL A 324 -6.15 2.95 -16.37
C VAL A 324 -7.11 2.10 -15.54
N GLU A 325 -6.97 0.78 -15.55
CA GLU A 325 -7.75 -0.14 -14.71
C GLU A 325 -7.55 0.18 -13.23
N ILE A 326 -6.31 0.40 -12.76
CA ILE A 326 -6.02 0.79 -11.37
C ILE A 326 -6.68 2.12 -11.01
N ILE A 327 -6.61 3.12 -11.90
CA ILE A 327 -7.16 4.46 -11.67
C ILE A 327 -8.70 4.44 -11.63
N ARG A 328 -9.34 3.71 -12.56
CA ARG A 328 -10.80 3.70 -12.67
C ARG A 328 -11.48 2.83 -11.64
N SER A 329 -10.82 1.74 -11.28
CA SER A 329 -11.44 0.75 -10.42
C SER A 329 -11.68 1.35 -9.03
N ARG A 330 -12.80 1.00 -8.41
CA ARG A 330 -13.14 1.42 -7.04
C ARG A 330 -13.05 0.20 -6.12
N THR A 331 -13.00 0.41 -4.80
CA THR A 331 -13.21 -0.68 -3.85
C THR A 331 -14.60 -1.29 -4.12
N GLU A 332 -14.60 -2.51 -4.64
CA GLU A 332 -15.82 -3.29 -4.88
C GLU A 332 -16.01 -4.20 -3.68
N GLN A 333 -17.15 -4.07 -2.99
CA GLN A 333 -17.52 -5.05 -1.98
C GLN A 333 -17.84 -6.37 -2.68
N VAL A 334 -16.91 -7.32 -2.58
CA VAL A 334 -17.05 -8.67 -3.16
C VAL A 334 -17.98 -9.50 -2.29
N PHE A 335 -17.89 -9.31 -0.97
CA PHE A 335 -18.72 -9.96 0.02
C PHE A 335 -19.98 -9.15 0.32
N GLU A 336 -21.13 -9.81 0.22
CA GLU A 336 -22.42 -9.29 0.62
C GLU A 336 -22.70 -9.67 2.08
N ARG A 337 -22.98 -8.68 2.92
CA ARG A 337 -23.29 -8.90 4.33
C ARG A 337 -24.68 -9.51 4.46
N TYR A 338 -24.83 -10.44 5.40
CA TYR A 338 -26.17 -10.89 5.76
C TYR A 338 -26.99 -9.73 6.34
N PRO A 339 -28.20 -9.43 5.81
CA PRO A 339 -28.98 -8.27 6.26
C PRO A 339 -29.37 -8.28 7.74
N GLN A 340 -29.43 -9.46 8.37
CA GLN A 340 -29.75 -9.58 9.81
C GLN A 340 -28.50 -9.72 10.69
N ASN A 341 -27.30 -9.41 10.16
CA ASN A 341 -26.11 -9.27 11.00
C ASN A 341 -26.35 -8.26 12.14
N PRO A 342 -25.70 -8.46 13.30
CA PRO A 342 -24.87 -9.59 13.70
C PRO A 342 -25.66 -10.86 14.04
N ILE A 343 -25.11 -12.04 13.75
CA ILE A 343 -25.72 -13.35 13.98
C ILE A 343 -25.46 -13.90 15.39
N ILE A 344 -24.41 -13.45 16.07
CA ILE A 344 -24.18 -13.72 17.51
C ILE A 344 -23.78 -12.41 18.19
N ARG A 345 -24.46 -12.11 19.29
CA ARG A 345 -24.17 -10.95 20.16
C ARG A 345 -23.80 -11.43 21.57
N PRO A 346 -23.09 -10.59 22.35
CA PRO A 346 -22.85 -10.83 23.76
C PRO A 346 -24.15 -11.08 24.52
N ASN A 347 -24.10 -11.98 25.50
CA ASN A 347 -25.23 -12.29 26.35
C ASN A 347 -24.85 -12.02 27.79
N GLU A 348 -25.36 -10.92 28.36
CA GLU A 348 -25.00 -10.49 29.72
C GLU A 348 -25.41 -11.47 30.82
N LYS A 349 -26.29 -12.44 30.51
CA LYS A 349 -26.70 -13.50 31.43
C LYS A 349 -25.60 -14.55 31.65
N HIS A 350 -24.66 -14.66 30.72
CA HIS A 350 -23.58 -15.63 30.77
C HIS A 350 -22.26 -14.89 30.95
N ASP A 351 -21.66 -15.00 32.15
CA ASP A 351 -20.47 -14.20 32.50
C ASP A 351 -19.28 -14.40 31.56
N TRP A 352 -19.16 -15.59 30.94
CA TRP A 352 -18.06 -15.95 30.05
C TRP A 352 -18.12 -15.28 28.66
N GLU A 353 -19.28 -14.76 28.27
CA GLU A 353 -19.51 -14.10 26.97
C GLU A 353 -20.19 -12.72 27.09
N ALA A 354 -20.22 -12.16 28.29
CA ALA A 354 -20.96 -10.94 28.60
C ALA A 354 -20.40 -9.68 27.92
N LEU A 355 -19.09 -9.59 27.65
CA LEU A 355 -18.49 -8.38 27.07
C LEU A 355 -18.51 -8.36 25.55
N ALA A 356 -18.16 -9.48 24.91
CA ALA A 356 -17.98 -9.55 23.47
C ALA A 356 -18.03 -11.02 22.97
N THR A 357 -18.54 -11.22 21.75
CA THR A 357 -18.50 -12.51 21.03
C THR A 357 -18.05 -12.27 19.60
N PHE A 358 -16.86 -12.71 19.21
CA PHE A 358 -16.23 -12.31 17.95
C PHE A 358 -15.22 -13.38 17.46
N ASN A 359 -14.49 -13.09 16.39
CA ASN A 359 -13.43 -13.94 15.82
C ASN A 359 -13.81 -15.43 15.66
N PRO A 360 -14.89 -15.72 14.90
CA PRO A 360 -15.43 -17.07 14.76
C PRO A 360 -14.61 -17.96 13.82
N ALA A 361 -14.14 -19.10 14.30
CA ALA A 361 -13.81 -20.23 13.43
C ALA A 361 -15.11 -20.86 12.90
N ALA A 362 -15.02 -21.55 11.77
CA ALA A 362 -16.17 -22.27 11.21
C ALA A 362 -15.72 -23.55 10.51
N ILE A 363 -16.50 -24.62 10.66
CA ILE A 363 -16.29 -25.89 9.97
C ILE A 363 -17.64 -26.52 9.64
N GLU A 364 -17.73 -27.18 8.48
CA GLU A 364 -18.91 -27.96 8.10
C GLU A 364 -18.69 -29.45 8.39
N LEU A 365 -19.63 -30.04 9.14
CA LEU A 365 -19.67 -31.47 9.47
C LEU A 365 -21.11 -31.95 9.34
N GLU A 366 -21.32 -33.09 8.69
CA GLU A 366 -22.65 -33.71 8.53
C GLU A 366 -23.74 -32.75 8.02
N GLY A 367 -23.38 -31.84 7.11
CA GLY A 367 -24.31 -30.86 6.51
C GLY A 367 -24.66 -29.66 7.40
N ARG A 368 -24.01 -29.53 8.57
CA ARG A 368 -24.19 -28.41 9.51
C ARG A 368 -22.91 -27.61 9.63
N ILE A 369 -23.05 -26.29 9.79
CA ILE A 369 -21.93 -25.39 10.04
C ILE A 369 -21.82 -25.16 11.54
N TYR A 370 -20.68 -25.52 12.09
CA TYR A 370 -20.30 -25.32 13.48
C TYR A 370 -19.42 -24.06 13.56
N ILE A 371 -19.87 -23.07 14.33
CA ILE A 371 -19.24 -21.77 14.50
C ILE A 371 -18.63 -21.74 15.91
N LEU A 372 -17.30 -21.79 15.97
CA LEU A 372 -16.54 -21.74 17.22
C LEU A 372 -16.08 -20.30 17.45
N TYR A 373 -16.78 -19.54 18.28
CA TYR A 373 -16.54 -18.11 18.46
C TYR A 373 -15.75 -17.81 19.73
N ARG A 374 -14.86 -16.83 19.65
CA ARG A 374 -14.22 -16.26 20.84
C ARG A 374 -15.26 -15.49 21.63
N ALA A 375 -15.37 -15.79 22.91
CA ALA A 375 -16.17 -15.05 23.88
C ALA A 375 -15.26 -14.36 24.88
N LEU A 376 -15.63 -13.16 25.31
CA LEU A 376 -14.92 -12.39 26.32
C LEU A 376 -15.79 -12.22 27.56
N SER A 377 -15.29 -12.72 28.67
CA SER A 377 -15.97 -12.63 29.96
C SER A 377 -15.90 -11.22 30.57
N ARG A 378 -16.70 -10.95 31.61
CA ARG A 378 -16.63 -9.68 32.38
C ARG A 378 -15.24 -9.37 32.90
N ASP A 379 -14.49 -10.39 33.31
CA ASP A 379 -13.13 -10.26 33.81
C ASP A 379 -12.07 -10.25 32.68
N LYS A 380 -12.49 -10.23 31.40
CA LYS A 380 -11.65 -10.21 30.19
C LYS A 380 -10.86 -11.50 29.93
N THR A 381 -11.38 -12.64 30.38
CA THR A 381 -10.89 -13.97 30.01
C THR A 381 -11.55 -14.42 28.71
N SER A 382 -10.73 -14.85 27.74
CA SER A 382 -11.22 -15.36 26.46
C SER A 382 -11.45 -16.86 26.53
N THR A 383 -12.61 -17.29 26.06
CA THR A 383 -13.03 -18.71 25.95
C THR A 383 -13.62 -18.95 24.55
N ILE A 384 -13.85 -20.21 24.18
CA ILE A 384 -14.46 -20.56 22.89
C ILE A 384 -15.87 -21.12 23.12
N GLY A 385 -16.88 -20.44 22.59
CA GLY A 385 -18.27 -20.88 22.54
C GLY A 385 -18.58 -21.64 21.25
N LEU A 386 -19.73 -22.32 21.22
CA LEU A 386 -20.21 -23.04 20.04
C LEU A 386 -21.63 -22.61 19.66
N ALA A 387 -21.81 -22.29 18.38
CA ALA A 387 -23.10 -22.11 17.75
C ALA A 387 -23.19 -22.97 16.49
N ILE A 388 -24.41 -23.35 16.10
CA ILE A 388 -24.68 -24.23 14.95
C ILE A 388 -25.65 -23.53 14.01
N SER A 389 -25.36 -23.60 12.72
CA SER A 389 -26.21 -23.12 11.64
C SER A 389 -26.42 -24.22 10.60
N GLU A 390 -27.66 -24.37 10.13
CA GLU A 390 -27.98 -25.32 9.05
C GLU A 390 -27.91 -24.65 7.68
N ASP A 391 -28.25 -23.35 7.57
CA ASP A 391 -28.28 -22.58 6.32
C ASP A 391 -27.04 -21.68 6.11
N GLY A 392 -26.18 -21.60 7.14
CA GLY A 392 -24.98 -20.76 7.18
C GLY A 392 -25.23 -19.33 7.66
N PHE A 393 -26.47 -18.94 7.94
CA PHE A 393 -26.85 -17.60 8.39
C PHE A 393 -27.49 -17.61 9.78
N ARG A 394 -28.54 -18.41 9.95
CA ARG A 394 -29.34 -18.46 11.18
C ARG A 394 -28.73 -19.45 12.16
N ILE A 395 -28.61 -19.02 13.41
CA ILE A 395 -28.18 -19.87 14.50
C ILE A 395 -29.38 -20.69 14.97
N VAL A 396 -29.34 -22.01 14.75
CA VAL A 396 -30.38 -22.94 15.22
C VAL A 396 -30.11 -23.43 16.64
N GLU A 397 -28.85 -23.34 17.08
CA GLU A 397 -28.43 -23.73 18.42
C GLU A 397 -27.19 -22.94 18.85
N ARG A 398 -27.15 -22.51 20.11
CA ARG A 398 -25.99 -21.90 20.77
C ARG A 398 -25.91 -22.50 22.17
N LEU A 399 -24.72 -22.93 22.59
CA LEU A 399 -24.54 -23.53 23.90
C LEU A 399 -24.43 -22.45 24.99
N ASP A 400 -24.92 -22.76 26.19
CA ASP A 400 -24.88 -21.86 27.35
C ASP A 400 -23.52 -21.85 28.06
N GLU A 401 -22.65 -22.83 27.77
CA GLU A 401 -21.31 -22.98 28.34
C GLU A 401 -20.24 -23.03 27.23
N PRO A 402 -19.00 -22.58 27.52
CA PRO A 402 -17.91 -22.65 26.57
C PRO A 402 -17.51 -24.11 26.30
N ILE A 403 -17.17 -24.40 25.04
CA ILE A 403 -16.63 -25.71 24.64
C ILE A 403 -15.11 -25.81 24.85
N TYR A 404 -14.46 -24.69 25.13
CA TYR A 404 -13.03 -24.62 25.44
C TYR A 404 -12.73 -23.43 26.35
N SER A 405 -12.06 -23.71 27.48
CA SER A 405 -11.65 -22.72 28.47
C SER A 405 -10.17 -22.86 28.81
N PRO A 406 -9.50 -21.80 29.32
CA PRO A 406 -8.11 -21.86 29.75
C PRO A 406 -7.88 -23.00 30.75
N ARG A 407 -6.89 -23.84 30.46
CA ARG A 407 -6.55 -25.04 31.24
C ARG A 407 -5.06 -25.31 31.38
N GLU A 408 -4.21 -24.56 30.67
CA GLU A 408 -2.75 -24.54 30.87
C GLU A 408 -2.24 -23.14 31.25
N GLY A 409 -1.10 -23.08 31.93
CA GLY A 409 -0.56 -21.82 32.47
C GLY A 409 -0.30 -20.73 31.43
N PHE A 410 -0.02 -21.09 30.16
CA PHE A 410 0.16 -20.14 29.07
C PHE A 410 -1.16 -19.55 28.51
N GLU A 411 -2.30 -20.06 28.97
CA GLU A 411 -3.64 -19.52 28.70
C GLU A 411 -4.19 -18.77 29.92
N MET A 412 -3.71 -19.13 31.12
CA MET A 412 -4.21 -18.59 32.38
C MET A 412 -3.70 -17.18 32.64
N LYS A 413 -4.63 -16.33 33.07
CA LYS A 413 -4.38 -14.96 33.44
C LYS A 413 -3.43 -14.84 34.63
N LEU A 414 -2.34 -14.09 34.47
CA LEU A 414 -1.39 -13.82 35.56
C LEU A 414 -1.66 -12.50 36.30
N THR A 415 -2.26 -11.51 35.63
CA THR A 415 -2.63 -10.21 36.23
C THR A 415 -4.02 -9.73 35.75
N PRO A 416 -4.65 -8.69 36.33
CA PRO A 416 -5.92 -8.18 35.79
C PRO A 416 -5.78 -7.68 34.34
N GLY A 417 -6.59 -8.19 33.42
CA GLY A 417 -6.53 -7.80 32.00
C GLY A 417 -7.01 -8.89 31.04
N HIS A 418 -6.75 -8.71 29.74
CA HIS A 418 -7.10 -9.67 28.69
C HIS A 418 -6.24 -10.94 28.77
N SER A 419 -6.83 -12.11 28.66
CA SER A 419 -6.11 -13.40 28.65
C SER A 419 -6.94 -14.48 27.95
N GLY A 420 -6.45 -15.72 27.92
CA GLY A 420 -7.22 -16.92 27.59
C GLY A 420 -6.96 -17.45 26.18
N CYS A 421 -8.00 -18.08 25.63
CA CYS A 421 -7.98 -18.74 24.33
C CYS A 421 -8.64 -17.83 23.29
N GLU A 422 -7.86 -17.30 22.35
CA GLU A 422 -8.28 -16.26 21.41
C GLU A 422 -8.24 -16.75 19.95
N ASP A 423 -9.13 -16.20 19.13
CA ASP A 423 -9.08 -16.22 17.67
C ASP A 423 -8.88 -17.63 17.05
N PRO A 424 -9.78 -18.58 17.36
CA PRO A 424 -9.64 -19.97 16.92
C PRO A 424 -9.72 -20.10 15.40
N ARG A 425 -8.97 -21.06 14.85
CA ARG A 425 -9.06 -21.54 13.46
C ARG A 425 -9.08 -23.06 13.50
N VAL A 426 -10.06 -23.66 12.83
CA VAL A 426 -10.27 -25.11 12.88
C VAL A 426 -10.14 -25.75 11.50
N VAL A 427 -9.51 -26.92 11.45
CA VAL A 427 -9.43 -27.77 10.25
C VAL A 427 -9.68 -29.21 10.63
N ARG A 428 -10.37 -29.96 9.76
CA ARG A 428 -10.47 -31.42 9.87
C ARG A 428 -9.36 -32.06 9.06
N ILE A 429 -8.60 -32.95 9.69
CA ILE A 429 -7.61 -33.80 9.05
C ILE A 429 -7.86 -35.23 9.53
N GLY A 430 -8.30 -36.09 8.62
CA GLY A 430 -8.80 -37.43 8.97
C GLY A 430 -9.98 -37.36 9.93
N GLU A 431 -9.87 -38.10 11.04
CA GLU A 431 -10.90 -38.21 12.09
C GLU A 431 -10.71 -37.23 13.25
N LYS A 432 -9.83 -36.22 13.08
CA LYS A 432 -9.54 -35.20 14.08
C LYS A 432 -9.90 -33.81 13.57
N ILE A 433 -10.38 -32.97 14.48
CA ILE A 433 -10.52 -31.53 14.31
C ILE A 433 -9.38 -30.89 15.09
N TYR A 434 -8.48 -30.22 14.37
CA TYR A 434 -7.39 -29.46 14.97
C TYR A 434 -7.83 -28.01 15.13
N MET A 435 -7.61 -27.45 16.32
CA MET A 435 -7.84 -26.04 16.62
C MET A 435 -6.52 -25.35 16.90
N PHE A 436 -6.21 -24.37 16.04
CA PHE A 436 -5.12 -23.42 16.19
C PHE A 436 -5.68 -22.14 16.79
N TYR A 437 -5.09 -21.65 17.87
CA TYR A 437 -5.60 -20.47 18.56
C TYR A 437 -4.45 -19.70 19.21
N THR A 438 -4.71 -18.43 19.51
CA THR A 438 -3.77 -17.61 20.27
C THR A 438 -4.01 -17.85 21.75
N ALA A 439 -3.00 -18.33 22.47
CA ALA A 439 -2.99 -18.40 23.92
C ALA A 439 -2.28 -17.16 24.50
N TYR A 440 -2.91 -16.52 25.47
CA TYR A 440 -2.39 -15.30 26.07
C TYR A 440 -2.55 -15.32 27.59
N ASP A 441 -1.43 -15.27 28.30
CA ASP A 441 -1.39 -15.24 29.77
C ASP A 441 -1.43 -13.82 30.36
N ASN A 442 -1.49 -12.82 29.48
CA ASN A 442 -1.51 -11.38 29.73
C ASN A 442 -0.20 -10.67 30.12
N VAL A 443 0.87 -11.43 30.34
CA VAL A 443 2.19 -10.88 30.69
C VAL A 443 3.19 -11.12 29.57
N ASN A 444 3.26 -12.34 29.07
CA ASN A 444 4.20 -12.75 28.04
C ASN A 444 3.65 -12.45 26.64
N PRO A 445 4.53 -12.42 25.61
CA PRO A 445 4.07 -12.35 24.24
C PRO A 445 3.02 -13.43 23.96
N PRO A 446 1.95 -13.11 23.22
CA PRO A 446 0.95 -14.08 22.83
C PRO A 446 1.58 -15.18 21.97
N LYS A 447 1.09 -16.41 22.15
CA LYS A 447 1.63 -17.61 21.50
C LYS A 447 0.53 -18.31 20.73
N VAL A 448 0.90 -19.03 19.68
CA VAL A 448 0.04 -20.03 19.05
C VAL A 448 0.09 -21.32 19.87
N ALA A 449 -1.09 -21.80 20.21
CA ALA A 449 -1.31 -23.12 20.78
C ALA A 449 -2.11 -23.99 19.80
N LEU A 450 -1.90 -25.30 19.92
CA LEU A 450 -2.59 -26.33 19.14
C LEU A 450 -3.20 -27.37 20.08
N THR A 451 -4.45 -27.71 19.80
CA THR A 451 -5.18 -28.82 20.41
C THR A 451 -6.02 -29.52 19.35
N TRP A 452 -6.48 -30.73 19.62
CA TRP A 452 -7.40 -31.44 18.74
C TRP A 452 -8.46 -32.22 19.54
N ILE A 453 -9.53 -32.58 18.85
CA ILE A 453 -10.62 -33.43 19.33
C ILE A 453 -11.00 -34.42 18.22
N SER A 454 -11.48 -35.61 18.57
CA SER A 454 -12.00 -36.53 17.55
C SER A 454 -13.31 -35.98 16.98
N VAL A 455 -13.57 -36.20 15.68
CA VAL A 455 -14.85 -35.81 15.06
C VAL A 455 -16.03 -36.45 15.79
N LYS A 456 -15.87 -37.72 16.20
CA LYS A 456 -16.86 -38.44 16.99
C LYS A 456 -17.18 -37.75 18.32
N ASP A 457 -16.16 -37.36 19.08
CA ASP A 457 -16.37 -36.71 20.38
C ASP A 457 -16.97 -35.32 20.22
N PHE A 458 -16.54 -34.57 19.20
CA PHE A 458 -17.09 -33.26 18.88
C PHE A 458 -18.60 -33.33 18.54
N LEU A 459 -19.00 -34.28 17.68
CA LEU A 459 -20.41 -34.48 17.31
C LEU A 459 -21.25 -34.99 18.49
N ASN A 460 -20.68 -35.84 19.34
CA ASN A 460 -21.33 -36.34 20.56
C ASN A 460 -21.28 -35.35 21.74
N ARG A 461 -20.69 -34.16 21.55
CA ARG A 461 -20.55 -33.11 22.59
C ARG A 461 -19.73 -33.55 23.79
N ASN A 462 -18.85 -34.52 23.60
CA ASN A 462 -17.85 -34.91 24.58
C ASN A 462 -16.64 -33.99 24.38
N TRP A 463 -16.57 -32.83 25.05
CA TRP A 463 -15.51 -31.81 24.85
C TRP A 463 -14.13 -32.23 25.40
N ASN A 464 -13.68 -33.44 25.07
CA ASN A 464 -12.42 -34.04 25.48
C ASN A 464 -11.29 -33.63 24.53
N TRP A 465 -10.96 -32.35 24.54
CA TRP A 465 -9.83 -31.82 23.78
C TRP A 465 -8.51 -32.38 24.31
N SER A 466 -7.60 -32.79 23.42
CA SER A 466 -6.23 -33.20 23.77
C SER A 466 -5.51 -32.10 24.57
N ARG A 467 -4.53 -32.42 25.43
CA ARG A 467 -3.74 -31.37 26.10
C ARG A 467 -3.14 -30.37 25.08
N PRO A 468 -3.30 -29.05 25.23
CA PRO A 468 -2.80 -28.11 24.25
C PRO A 468 -1.27 -27.96 24.35
N ARG A 469 -0.62 -27.68 23.22
CA ARG A 469 0.83 -27.46 23.14
C ARG A 469 1.13 -26.11 22.49
N ILE A 470 2.12 -25.40 23.01
CA ILE A 470 2.68 -24.22 22.34
C ILE A 470 3.45 -24.68 21.11
N ILE A 471 3.15 -24.08 19.96
CA ILE A 471 3.83 -24.36 18.70
C ILE A 471 4.47 -23.11 18.09
N SER A 472 4.58 -22.03 18.86
CA SER A 472 5.23 -20.80 18.44
C SER A 472 6.72 -20.78 18.74
N PRO A 473 7.52 -20.09 17.89
CA PRO A 473 8.91 -19.78 18.22
C PRO A 473 9.04 -19.12 19.60
N PRO A 474 10.08 -19.47 20.39
CA PRO A 474 10.22 -18.96 21.75
C PRO A 474 10.47 -17.45 21.78
N GLY A 475 9.76 -16.74 22.69
CA GLY A 475 10.00 -15.32 22.98
C GLY A 475 9.48 -14.32 21.95
N ILE A 476 8.73 -14.76 20.93
CA ILE A 476 8.23 -13.92 19.84
C ILE A 476 6.69 -13.86 19.88
N ASP A 477 6.09 -12.68 19.65
CA ASP A 477 4.64 -12.54 19.40
C ASP A 477 4.25 -13.37 18.18
N ASP A 478 3.33 -14.32 18.38
CA ASP A 478 2.81 -15.16 17.32
C ASP A 478 1.30 -15.38 17.45
N LYS A 479 0.59 -15.26 16.32
CA LYS A 479 -0.89 -15.31 16.22
C LYS A 479 -1.32 -15.82 14.85
N ASN A 480 -2.64 -15.83 14.61
CA ASN A 480 -3.24 -15.96 13.28
C ASN A 480 -2.73 -17.17 12.50
N SER A 481 -2.95 -18.36 13.06
CA SER A 481 -2.28 -19.56 12.58
C SER A 481 -3.24 -20.65 12.17
N CYS A 482 -2.83 -21.42 11.17
CA CYS A 482 -3.49 -22.63 10.73
C CYS A 482 -2.53 -23.42 9.83
N VAL A 483 -2.92 -24.63 9.44
CA VAL A 483 -2.23 -25.36 8.39
C VAL A 483 -3.02 -25.31 7.10
N ILE A 484 -2.34 -25.52 5.96
CA ILE A 484 -3.03 -26.05 4.79
C ILE A 484 -3.66 -27.40 5.20
N PRO A 485 -4.96 -27.62 4.94
CA PRO A 485 -5.68 -28.80 5.45
C PRO A 485 -5.33 -30.11 4.70
N GLU A 486 -4.15 -30.18 4.10
CA GLU A 486 -3.59 -31.35 3.43
C GLU A 486 -2.06 -31.34 3.54
N ALA A 487 -1.46 -32.53 3.60
CA ALA A 487 -0.01 -32.65 3.53
C ALA A 487 0.47 -32.43 2.09
N ILE A 488 1.53 -31.65 1.94
CA ILE A 488 2.21 -31.34 0.67
C ILE A 488 3.58 -31.98 0.73
N ASN A 489 3.82 -32.94 -0.16
CA ASN A 489 5.04 -33.76 -0.17
C ASN A 489 5.33 -34.42 1.20
N GLY A 490 4.27 -34.88 1.88
CA GLY A 490 4.38 -35.56 3.17
C GLY A 490 4.51 -34.64 4.40
N LYS A 491 4.48 -33.31 4.24
CA LYS A 491 4.57 -32.33 5.33
C LYS A 491 3.38 -31.38 5.34
N TYR A 492 3.04 -30.82 6.49
CA TYR A 492 2.02 -29.77 6.59
C TYR A 492 2.68 -28.39 6.53
N MET A 493 2.15 -27.51 5.68
CA MET A 493 2.54 -26.10 5.71
C MET A 493 1.79 -25.40 6.85
N PHE A 494 2.51 -25.09 7.92
CA PHE A 494 2.05 -24.29 9.05
C PHE A 494 2.20 -22.81 8.71
N ILE A 495 1.08 -22.09 8.64
CA ILE A 495 1.02 -20.65 8.34
C ILE A 495 0.69 -19.94 9.65
N HIS A 496 1.43 -18.89 9.99
CA HIS A 496 1.27 -18.13 11.24
C HIS A 496 1.78 -16.69 11.08
N ARG A 497 1.79 -15.89 12.16
CA ARG A 497 2.10 -14.46 12.11
C ARG A 497 3.06 -14.08 13.22
N THR A 498 4.35 -14.02 12.89
CA THR A 498 5.41 -13.69 13.83
C THR A 498 5.72 -12.19 13.88
N GLY A 499 6.16 -11.73 15.06
CA GLY A 499 6.66 -10.38 15.29
C GLY A 499 5.63 -9.27 15.06
N GLY A 500 4.33 -9.58 15.12
CA GLY A 500 3.29 -8.56 15.01
C GLY A 500 2.93 -8.12 13.58
N ILE A 501 3.65 -8.56 12.53
CA ILE A 501 3.65 -7.84 11.24
C ILE A 501 3.36 -8.73 10.01
N ASN A 502 4.06 -9.86 9.85
CA ASN A 502 4.09 -10.62 8.59
C ASN A 502 3.38 -11.96 8.74
N ILE A 503 2.77 -12.44 7.65
CA ILE A 503 2.40 -13.86 7.56
C ILE A 503 3.65 -14.63 7.15
N VAL A 504 3.98 -15.65 7.93
CA VAL A 504 5.11 -16.55 7.74
C VAL A 504 4.63 -17.98 7.62
N TYR A 505 5.52 -18.86 7.18
CA TYR A 505 5.25 -20.29 7.11
C TYR A 505 6.46 -21.14 7.48
N ASP A 506 6.16 -22.38 7.85
CA ASP A 506 7.10 -23.48 8.08
C ASP A 506 6.49 -24.80 7.58
N TYR A 507 7.33 -25.79 7.29
CA TYR A 507 6.86 -27.16 7.05
C TYR A 507 7.11 -28.03 8.27
N VAL A 508 6.06 -28.73 8.71
CA VAL A 508 6.11 -29.63 9.86
C VAL A 508 5.71 -31.05 9.44
N ASP A 509 6.41 -32.06 9.97
CA ASP A 509 6.17 -33.47 9.60
C ASP A 509 4.92 -34.03 10.29
N SER A 510 4.63 -33.57 11.52
CA SER A 510 3.50 -33.97 12.34
C SER A 510 2.90 -32.75 13.03
N LEU A 511 1.58 -32.68 13.08
CA LEU A 511 0.89 -31.63 13.85
C LEU A 511 0.95 -31.88 15.36
N GLU A 512 1.14 -33.13 15.78
CA GLU A 512 1.14 -33.49 17.20
C GLU A 512 2.53 -33.33 17.84
N ASP A 513 3.59 -33.35 17.03
CA ASP A 513 4.99 -33.30 17.46
C ASP A 513 5.78 -32.15 16.80
N ILE A 514 5.18 -30.96 16.76
CA ILE A 514 5.85 -29.74 16.30
C ILE A 514 6.88 -29.31 17.36
N ASP A 515 8.14 -29.19 16.97
CA ASP A 515 9.20 -28.60 17.80
C ASP A 515 9.33 -27.09 17.49
N PRO A 516 8.84 -26.19 18.37
CA PRO A 516 8.87 -24.76 18.12
C PRO A 516 10.28 -24.17 17.98
N ASN A 517 11.32 -24.85 18.48
CA ASN A 517 12.70 -24.38 18.38
C ASN A 517 13.30 -24.58 16.97
N LYS A 518 12.63 -25.35 16.11
CA LYS A 518 13.07 -25.65 14.74
C LYS A 518 12.36 -24.83 13.67
N LEU A 519 11.42 -23.98 14.06
CA LEU A 519 10.70 -23.11 13.13
C LEU A 519 11.61 -22.00 12.63
N MET A 520 11.66 -21.85 11.30
CA MET A 520 12.45 -20.84 10.59
C MET A 520 11.62 -19.60 10.27
N SER A 521 10.29 -19.74 10.16
CA SER A 521 9.33 -18.66 9.91
C SER A 521 9.63 -17.86 8.64
N PHE A 522 9.67 -18.54 7.49
CA PHE A 522 9.88 -17.91 6.20
C PHE A 522 8.73 -16.95 5.85
N LYS A 523 9.03 -15.75 5.35
CA LYS A 523 8.02 -14.74 5.01
C LYS A 523 7.18 -15.21 3.81
N LEU A 524 5.88 -15.40 4.02
CA LEU A 524 4.91 -15.65 2.96
C LEU A 524 4.34 -14.33 2.43
N LEU A 525 3.79 -13.50 3.31
CA LEU A 525 3.10 -12.26 2.95
C LEU A 525 3.56 -11.10 3.84
N ARG A 526 3.94 -9.99 3.19
CA ARG A 526 4.33 -8.74 3.86
C ARG A 526 3.26 -7.65 3.67
N PRO A 527 3.14 -6.70 4.61
CA PRO A 527 2.36 -5.49 4.42
C PRO A 527 2.82 -4.71 3.18
N ARG A 528 1.90 -4.01 2.52
CA ARG A 528 2.23 -3.12 1.39
C ARG A 528 2.17 -1.67 1.86
N THR A 529 3.34 -1.07 2.09
CA THR A 529 3.47 0.31 2.56
C THR A 529 2.60 1.27 1.73
N GLY A 530 1.87 2.17 2.39
CA GLY A 530 0.96 3.11 1.73
C GLY A 530 -0.39 2.53 1.28
N MET A 531 -0.60 1.20 1.35
CA MET A 531 -1.87 0.56 1.02
C MET A 531 -2.74 0.26 2.25
N TRP A 532 -3.96 -0.22 2.01
CA TRP A 532 -4.92 -0.63 3.04
C TRP A 532 -4.42 -1.76 3.97
N ASP A 533 -3.42 -2.53 3.53
CA ASP A 533 -2.76 -3.58 4.29
C ASP A 533 -1.29 -3.23 4.60
N GLY A 534 -1.00 -1.95 4.83
CA GLY A 534 0.36 -1.42 4.95
C GLY A 534 0.99 -1.45 6.35
N LYS A 535 0.21 -1.65 7.42
CA LYS A 535 0.74 -1.69 8.80
C LYS A 535 1.11 -3.11 9.25
N LYS A 536 0.18 -4.06 9.11
CA LYS A 536 0.38 -5.48 9.42
C LYS A 536 -0.62 -6.35 8.66
N VAL A 537 -0.27 -7.62 8.47
CA VAL A 537 -1.13 -8.64 7.86
C VAL A 537 -1.20 -9.89 8.74
N GLY A 538 -2.28 -10.66 8.62
CA GLY A 538 -2.44 -11.93 9.32
C GLY A 538 -3.41 -12.85 8.59
N LEU A 539 -3.21 -14.17 8.72
CA LEU A 539 -4.14 -15.17 8.21
C LEU A 539 -5.55 -14.90 8.76
N ALA A 540 -6.57 -14.94 7.92
CA ALA A 540 -7.95 -14.79 8.38
C ALA A 540 -8.55 -16.16 8.66
N ALA A 541 -8.83 -16.96 7.64
CA ALA A 541 -9.43 -18.29 7.76
C ALA A 541 -8.46 -19.39 7.28
N PRO A 542 -8.72 -20.67 7.60
CA PRO A 542 -7.99 -21.79 7.01
C PRO A 542 -7.95 -21.72 5.47
N PRO A 543 -6.82 -22.09 4.83
CA PRO A 543 -6.72 -22.15 3.36
C PRO A 543 -7.77 -23.07 2.73
N ILE A 544 -8.41 -22.59 1.66
CA ILE A 544 -9.44 -23.32 0.91
C ILE A 544 -8.83 -23.84 -0.38
N LYS A 545 -8.90 -25.16 -0.61
CA LYS A 545 -8.46 -25.76 -1.87
C LYS A 545 -9.41 -25.40 -3.00
N THR A 546 -8.87 -24.96 -4.13
CA THR A 546 -9.64 -24.70 -5.36
C THR A 546 -8.95 -25.34 -6.56
N SER A 547 -9.61 -25.37 -7.72
CA SER A 547 -8.98 -25.84 -8.96
C SER A 547 -7.86 -24.92 -9.46
N LYS A 548 -7.77 -23.68 -8.97
CA LYS A 548 -6.77 -22.68 -9.40
C LYS A 548 -5.60 -22.52 -8.42
N GLY A 549 -5.69 -23.03 -7.20
CA GLY A 549 -4.77 -22.69 -6.11
C GLY A 549 -5.37 -22.89 -4.72
N TRP A 550 -4.57 -22.69 -3.69
CA TRP A 550 -5.06 -22.52 -2.32
C TRP A 550 -5.50 -21.08 -2.11
N LEU A 551 -6.81 -20.86 -1.97
CA LEU A 551 -7.38 -19.56 -1.66
C LEU A 551 -7.18 -19.27 -0.18
N VAL A 552 -6.48 -18.19 0.13
CA VAL A 552 -6.19 -17.77 1.50
C VAL A 552 -6.75 -16.36 1.71
N PHE A 553 -7.70 -16.24 2.62
CA PHE A 553 -8.13 -14.93 3.10
C PHE A 553 -7.16 -14.42 4.16
N TYR A 554 -6.82 -13.14 4.10
CA TYR A 554 -5.98 -12.48 5.08
C TYR A 554 -6.59 -11.15 5.49
N HIS A 555 -6.39 -10.75 6.74
CA HIS A 555 -6.69 -9.39 7.15
C HIS A 555 -5.44 -8.51 6.94
N GLY A 556 -5.69 -7.27 6.53
CA GLY A 556 -4.71 -6.21 6.44
C GLY A 556 -5.16 -5.04 7.30
N VAL A 557 -4.19 -4.41 7.96
CA VAL A 557 -4.42 -3.22 8.78
C VAL A 557 -3.70 -2.05 8.14
N SER A 558 -4.40 -0.94 7.95
CA SER A 558 -3.81 0.32 7.50
C SER A 558 -3.26 1.13 8.68
N HIS A 559 -2.49 2.18 8.40
CA HIS A 559 -1.86 3.00 9.44
C HIS A 559 -2.87 3.75 10.32
N ASP A 560 -4.06 4.02 9.78
CA ASP A 560 -5.24 4.54 10.50
C ASP A 560 -5.99 3.46 11.31
N ASN A 561 -5.43 2.26 11.45
CA ASN A 561 -5.96 1.12 12.23
C ASN A 561 -7.30 0.54 11.74
N VAL A 562 -7.63 0.70 10.45
CA VAL A 562 -8.80 0.03 9.86
C VAL A 562 -8.43 -1.39 9.45
N TYR A 563 -9.16 -2.40 9.93
CA TYR A 563 -8.97 -3.81 9.55
C TYR A 563 -9.87 -4.15 8.37
N ARG A 564 -9.27 -4.59 7.27
CA ARG A 564 -9.96 -5.01 6.04
C ARG A 564 -9.47 -6.38 5.60
N ILE A 565 -10.19 -7.01 4.68
CA ILE A 565 -9.88 -8.37 4.19
C ILE A 565 -9.45 -8.33 2.74
N GLY A 566 -8.43 -9.11 2.41
CA GLY A 566 -8.02 -9.41 1.04
C GLY A 566 -7.88 -10.92 0.86
N ALA A 567 -7.46 -11.31 -0.34
CA ALA A 567 -7.18 -12.70 -0.65
C ALA A 567 -5.84 -12.85 -1.38
N ILE A 568 -5.19 -13.98 -1.15
CA ILE A 568 -4.10 -14.48 -1.98
C ILE A 568 -4.46 -15.87 -2.51
N LEU A 569 -3.87 -16.22 -3.64
CA LEU A 569 -3.93 -17.55 -4.21
C LEU A 569 -2.51 -18.12 -4.18
N LEU A 570 -2.31 -19.24 -3.48
CA LEU A 570 -1.05 -19.97 -3.47
C LEU A 570 -1.09 -21.07 -4.54
N ASP A 571 0.06 -21.42 -5.12
CA ASP A 571 0.15 -22.56 -6.03
C ASP A 571 -0.23 -23.88 -5.31
N LEU A 572 -0.97 -24.77 -5.99
CA LEU A 572 -1.45 -26.01 -5.38
C LEU A 572 -0.33 -26.97 -4.97
N LYS A 573 0.75 -27.01 -5.76
CA LYS A 573 1.85 -27.97 -5.61
C LYS A 573 3.00 -27.37 -4.82
N ASN A 574 3.22 -26.07 -4.96
CA ASN A 574 4.25 -25.34 -4.25
C ASN A 574 3.67 -24.06 -3.61
N PRO A 575 2.97 -24.19 -2.46
CA PRO A 575 2.21 -23.11 -1.83
C PRO A 575 3.07 -21.98 -1.25
N GLU A 576 4.40 -22.13 -1.26
CA GLU A 576 5.34 -21.04 -0.99
C GLU A 576 5.21 -19.92 -2.02
N ASN A 577 4.78 -20.27 -3.24
CA ASN A 577 4.54 -19.32 -4.31
C ASN A 577 3.12 -18.78 -4.21
N ILE A 578 3.03 -17.51 -3.83
CA ILE A 578 1.84 -16.72 -4.13
C ILE A 578 1.79 -16.59 -5.66
N ILE A 579 0.64 -16.89 -6.27
CA ILE A 579 0.41 -16.73 -7.72
C ILE A 579 -0.51 -15.53 -8.01
N ALA A 580 -1.32 -15.10 -7.03
CA ALA A 580 -2.12 -13.89 -7.10
C ALA A 580 -2.39 -13.27 -5.72
N ARG A 581 -2.62 -11.96 -5.67
CA ARG A 581 -3.02 -11.20 -4.47
C ARG A 581 -3.98 -10.09 -4.87
N THR A 582 -5.06 -9.88 -4.12
CA THR A 582 -5.98 -8.78 -4.39
C THR A 582 -5.29 -7.42 -4.20
N SER A 583 -5.46 -6.50 -5.15
CA SER A 583 -4.97 -5.12 -5.03
C SER A 583 -5.77 -4.34 -3.98
N ARG A 584 -7.07 -4.58 -3.90
CA ARG A 584 -7.99 -3.97 -2.94
C ARG A 584 -8.47 -4.92 -1.85
N ALA A 585 -9.07 -4.33 -0.83
CA ALA A 585 -9.88 -5.07 0.12
C ALA A 585 -11.14 -5.60 -0.58
N ILE A 586 -11.52 -6.83 -0.23
CA ILE A 586 -12.74 -7.52 -0.69
C ILE A 586 -13.87 -7.44 0.34
N LEU A 587 -13.55 -7.02 1.57
CA LEU A 587 -14.48 -6.67 2.64
C LEU A 587 -13.81 -5.63 3.55
N GLU A 588 -14.52 -4.55 3.87
CA GLU A 588 -14.05 -3.48 4.76
C GLU A 588 -15.18 -2.93 5.64
N PRO A 589 -14.89 -2.33 6.82
CA PRO A 589 -15.91 -1.81 7.72
C PRO A 589 -16.79 -0.74 7.06
N SER A 590 -18.08 -1.03 6.92
CA SER A 590 -19.04 -0.08 6.32
C SER A 590 -20.28 0.15 7.18
N THR A 591 -20.64 -0.79 8.05
CA THR A 591 -21.83 -0.70 8.92
C THR A 591 -21.50 -0.15 10.31
N VAL A 592 -22.53 0.28 11.05
CA VAL A 592 -22.37 0.76 12.43
C VAL A 592 -21.74 -0.32 13.33
N TYR A 593 -22.19 -1.57 13.23
CA TYR A 593 -21.67 -2.68 14.05
C TYR A 593 -20.22 -3.09 13.72
N GLU A 594 -19.64 -2.59 12.63
CA GLU A 594 -18.23 -2.78 12.26
C GLU A 594 -17.36 -1.58 12.62
N LYS A 595 -17.98 -0.38 12.66
CA LYS A 595 -17.31 0.88 12.98
C LYS A 595 -17.32 1.19 14.47
N GLU A 596 -18.29 0.64 15.20
CA GLU A 596 -18.52 0.90 16.62
C GLU A 596 -18.61 -0.42 17.41
N GLY A 597 -17.84 -0.52 18.49
CA GLY A 597 -17.71 -1.70 19.33
C GLY A 597 -16.49 -1.59 20.24
N TYR A 598 -15.97 -2.73 20.70
CA TYR A 598 -14.78 -2.78 21.55
C TYR A 598 -13.54 -2.20 20.83
N THR A 599 -13.42 -2.50 19.54
CA THR A 599 -12.40 -1.94 18.64
C THR A 599 -13.09 -1.32 17.43
N ARG A 600 -12.85 -0.05 17.12
CA ARG A 600 -13.49 0.63 15.98
C ARG A 600 -12.91 0.16 14.65
N ASN A 601 -13.75 0.16 13.60
CA ASN A 601 -13.36 -0.12 12.21
C ASN A 601 -12.71 -1.50 12.02
N VAL A 602 -13.39 -2.56 12.47
CA VAL A 602 -12.90 -3.94 12.38
C VAL A 602 -13.88 -4.85 11.64
N VAL A 603 -13.36 -5.52 10.61
CA VAL A 603 -13.86 -6.81 10.11
C VAL A 603 -12.72 -7.84 10.27
N PHE A 604 -12.95 -8.91 11.03
CA PHE A 604 -11.89 -9.89 11.37
C PHE A 604 -12.39 -11.35 11.26
N PRO A 605 -12.20 -12.02 10.12
CA PRO A 605 -12.56 -13.40 9.92
C PRO A 605 -11.59 -14.36 10.60
N CYS A 606 -12.14 -15.45 11.11
CA CYS A 606 -11.38 -16.61 11.60
C CYS A 606 -11.83 -17.93 10.95
N GLY A 607 -12.95 -17.93 10.22
CA GLY A 607 -13.57 -19.12 9.65
C GLY A 607 -14.25 -18.84 8.32
N ALA A 608 -14.11 -19.78 7.39
CA ALA A 608 -14.78 -19.75 6.10
C ALA A 608 -15.26 -21.15 5.73
N VAL A 609 -16.50 -21.25 5.23
CA VAL A 609 -17.10 -22.50 4.74
C VAL A 609 -17.51 -22.31 3.29
N VAL A 610 -17.32 -23.32 2.45
CA VAL A 610 -17.74 -23.30 1.04
C VAL A 610 -18.84 -24.32 0.82
N ARG A 611 -20.00 -23.85 0.34
CA ARG A 611 -21.11 -24.69 -0.12
C ARG A 611 -21.42 -24.39 -1.58
N GLY A 612 -21.13 -25.33 -2.45
CA GLY A 612 -21.24 -25.12 -3.90
C GLY A 612 -20.34 -23.96 -4.35
N ASP A 613 -20.93 -22.90 -4.91
CA ASP A 613 -20.21 -21.68 -5.29
C ASP A 613 -20.23 -20.59 -4.20
N THR A 614 -20.88 -20.81 -3.06
CA THR A 614 -21.01 -19.78 -2.01
C THR A 614 -19.92 -19.97 -0.95
N VAL A 615 -19.12 -18.93 -0.76
CA VAL A 615 -18.21 -18.81 0.38
C VAL A 615 -18.93 -18.06 1.49
N TYR A 616 -19.08 -18.69 2.66
CA TYR A 616 -19.55 -18.08 3.91
C TYR A 616 -18.34 -17.66 4.72
N LEU A 617 -18.11 -16.35 4.85
CA LEU A 617 -17.01 -15.79 5.64
C LEU A 617 -17.57 -15.29 6.98
N TYR A 618 -17.23 -15.98 8.06
CA TYR A 618 -17.63 -15.60 9.41
C TYR A 618 -16.58 -14.69 10.02
N TYR A 619 -17.01 -13.54 10.56
CA TYR A 619 -16.10 -12.50 11.03
C TYR A 619 -16.56 -11.83 12.31
N GLY A 620 -15.59 -11.43 13.14
CA GLY A 620 -15.79 -10.49 14.23
C GLY A 620 -15.99 -9.08 13.68
N ALA A 621 -17.05 -8.41 14.11
CA ALA A 621 -17.31 -7.01 13.81
C ALA A 621 -17.05 -6.16 15.05
N ALA A 622 -16.17 -5.17 14.89
CA ALA A 622 -15.75 -4.23 15.93
C ALA A 622 -15.28 -4.89 17.26
N ASP A 623 -14.70 -6.09 17.19
CA ASP A 623 -14.36 -6.95 18.34
C ASP A 623 -15.52 -7.09 19.36
N TYR A 624 -16.76 -7.13 18.88
CA TYR A 624 -17.95 -7.12 19.73
C TYR A 624 -18.95 -8.21 19.40
N SER A 625 -19.19 -8.45 18.11
CA SER A 625 -20.23 -9.38 17.64
C SER A 625 -19.74 -10.26 16.49
N VAL A 626 -20.41 -11.40 16.27
CA VAL A 626 -20.14 -12.28 15.13
C VAL A 626 -21.12 -11.96 14.01
N CYS A 627 -20.58 -11.83 12.81
CA CYS A 627 -21.30 -11.59 11.57
C CYS A 627 -20.91 -12.63 10.52
N VAL A 628 -21.71 -12.72 9.46
CA VAL A 628 -21.41 -13.51 8.26
C VAL A 628 -21.60 -12.67 7.00
N ALA A 629 -20.73 -12.87 6.03
CA ALA A 629 -20.89 -12.33 4.68
C ALA A 629 -20.64 -13.42 3.64
N THR A 630 -21.28 -13.32 2.48
CA THR A 630 -21.19 -14.31 1.42
C THR A 630 -20.68 -13.74 0.11
N ALA A 631 -19.95 -14.55 -0.65
CA ALA A 631 -19.54 -14.23 -2.01
C ALA A 631 -19.49 -15.48 -2.89
N SER A 632 -19.62 -15.30 -4.20
CA SER A 632 -19.34 -16.37 -5.16
C SER A 632 -17.83 -16.69 -5.19
N LEU A 633 -17.49 -17.96 -5.04
CA LEU A 633 -16.12 -18.47 -5.15
C LEU A 633 -15.56 -18.19 -6.54
N LYS A 634 -16.35 -18.41 -7.60
CA LYS A 634 -15.97 -18.04 -8.97
C LYS A 634 -15.64 -16.55 -9.10
N ARG A 635 -16.44 -15.66 -8.50
CA ARG A 635 -16.19 -14.21 -8.50
C ARG A 635 -14.90 -13.86 -7.76
N ILE A 636 -14.64 -14.46 -6.59
CA ILE A 636 -13.38 -14.26 -5.87
C ILE A 636 -12.19 -14.72 -6.74
N LEU A 637 -12.30 -15.88 -7.38
CA LEU A 637 -11.26 -16.44 -8.24
C LEU A 637 -11.10 -15.72 -9.59
N SER A 638 -12.05 -14.91 -10.05
CA SER A 638 -11.90 -14.06 -11.24
C SER A 638 -11.22 -12.74 -10.93
N ILE A 639 -11.30 -12.25 -9.69
CA ILE A 639 -10.55 -11.07 -9.25
C ILE A 639 -9.07 -11.40 -9.08
N LEU A 640 -8.75 -12.65 -8.76
CA LEU A 640 -7.38 -13.12 -8.56
C LEU A 640 -6.69 -13.61 -9.84
N VAL A 641 -7.41 -14.01 -10.90
CA VAL A 641 -6.84 -14.75 -12.05
C VAL A 641 -7.26 -14.19 -13.40
#